data_AF-A0A358SJQ5-F1
#
_entry.id   AF-A0A358SJQ5-F1
#
_cell.length_a   1.000
_cell.length_b   1.000
_cell.length_c   1.000
_cell.angle_alpha   90.00
_cell.angle_beta   90.00
_cell.angle_gamma   90.00
#
_symmetry.space_group_name_H-M   'P 1'
#
loop_
_entity.id
_entity.type
_entity.pdbx_description
1 polymer ?
#
loop_
_entity_poly.entity_id
_entity_poly.type
_entity_poly.pdbx_seq_one_letter_code
_entity_poly.pdbx_strand_id
1 'polypeptide(L)'
;MFAPVGDGQRRRRGSDGVRLAVAILALACCLLVIRYDSRIDRAIIQVIHPPPRSITWLVTVVYQAGSFGVVIVVLALALLARRWVIARDIGLSAAGTAAASGILILWLGSRGGRPDGIVLSGYYVTFPILQIALFVAVATAALPYLARGLQRLIEVFIALVALASAVEGHGLPVNVLGSLAIGWGMTVVVRLIFGSPLGLPSADDVRLLLEELGICSSNVHPVAQQVWGVAKYEAAELRGADSSDRRLEIVVYGRDAADARLLTKAGRFLLYRDSGPSLTITRLQQVEHEAYLILLAGQVGVAVPEIVGSGTAGPSKDALLVCRLPTGTTLSEADAADISDATLDDLYGQVLTLRRARIAHGAISGDALLVDSTAKTTVLTDFRNASASASPDQLDRDMAGAMAVTAVAVGAERAANSAARCLTPEMLEGALRHLHRPALDRALSRSLRGKRGLLEDVRQRAARAKSIDVPKLVEARRVSWPTLIMVIGTLIGGWALIGVLIDVSRAFDTVIGADWLWVIMALVLAQLAYVASGIESVGSVAGVLPFGRTTAVEVANSFSSLAGGTPAVFATRVRFYQRQGYDASVALSSGAIMSTVSWIAIGVLFLCSLPFAWGSIHLEATPESGGNAKLVWIILALVVVVAAAAGLALAVPRLRRLAAEKARPKVRDIWANLRPVVSSPRKLVLLVGGSFGQRLLVAMALSVSL
;
A
#
# COMPACT_ATOMS: atom_id res chain seq x y z
N MET A 1 32.83 -18.68 -10.71
CA MET A 1 32.06 -17.45 -11.02
C MET A 1 30.57 -17.62 -10.75
N PHE A 2 29.97 -18.74 -11.16
CA PHE A 2 28.57 -19.02 -10.87
C PHE A 2 28.35 -19.59 -9.45
N ALA A 3 27.24 -19.23 -8.82
CA ALA A 3 26.82 -19.78 -7.53
C ALA A 3 26.40 -21.27 -7.65
N PRO A 4 26.53 -22.06 -6.58
CA PRO A 4 25.93 -23.40 -6.52
C PRO A 4 24.43 -23.31 -6.77
N VAL A 5 23.93 -24.23 -7.59
CA VAL A 5 22.50 -24.37 -7.88
C VAL A 5 21.92 -25.05 -6.63
N GLY A 6 20.99 -24.41 -5.93
CA GLY A 6 20.34 -24.99 -4.74
C GLY A 6 19.53 -26.25 -5.08
N ASP A 7 18.29 -26.37 -4.61
CA ASP A 7 17.40 -27.49 -4.97
C ASP A 7 17.10 -27.64 -6.48
N GLY A 8 17.61 -26.75 -7.34
CA GLY A 8 17.35 -26.71 -8.77
C GLY A 8 15.92 -26.30 -9.14
N GLN A 9 15.04 -26.10 -8.15
CA GLN A 9 13.65 -25.77 -8.37
C GLN A 9 13.46 -24.26 -8.51
N ARG A 10 12.83 -23.86 -9.61
CA ARG A 10 12.43 -22.48 -9.84
C ARG A 10 11.08 -22.22 -9.19
N ARG A 11 11.01 -21.20 -8.34
CA ARG A 11 9.78 -20.83 -7.64
C ARG A 11 9.41 -19.38 -7.92
N ARG A 12 8.10 -19.12 -8.04
CA ARG A 12 7.56 -17.76 -8.17
C ARG A 12 7.55 -17.11 -6.80
N ARG A 13 8.22 -15.96 -6.67
CA ARG A 13 8.37 -15.27 -5.39
C ARG A 13 7.41 -14.11 -5.30
N GLY A 14 6.70 -13.97 -4.17
CA GLY A 14 5.85 -12.80 -3.91
C GLY A 14 6.62 -11.47 -3.88
N SER A 15 7.92 -11.51 -3.55
CA SER A 15 8.83 -10.35 -3.60
C SER A 15 8.96 -9.77 -4.99
N ASP A 16 8.93 -10.62 -6.02
CA ASP A 16 9.06 -10.20 -7.41
C ASP A 16 7.80 -9.44 -7.84
N GLY A 17 6.62 -9.76 -7.30
CA GLY A 17 5.41 -8.97 -7.50
C GLY A 17 5.52 -7.54 -6.94
N VAL A 18 6.14 -7.38 -5.76
CA VAL A 18 6.39 -6.05 -5.16
C VAL A 18 7.43 -5.28 -5.97
N ARG A 19 8.54 -5.94 -6.36
CA ARG A 19 9.58 -5.33 -7.21
C ARG A 19 8.99 -4.86 -8.55
N LEU A 20 8.09 -5.63 -9.16
CA LEU A 20 7.39 -5.23 -10.37
C LEU A 20 6.48 -4.01 -10.14
N ALA A 21 5.71 -3.99 -9.04
CA ALA A 21 4.88 -2.84 -8.71
C ALA A 21 5.71 -1.56 -8.50
N VAL A 22 6.88 -1.68 -7.85
CA VAL A 22 7.84 -0.57 -7.69
C VAL A 22 8.38 -0.12 -9.05
N ALA A 23 8.76 -1.05 -9.93
CA ALA A 23 9.25 -0.71 -11.28
C ALA A 23 8.18 0.03 -12.10
N ILE A 24 6.92 -0.45 -12.07
CA ILE A 24 5.79 0.19 -12.75
C ILE A 24 5.52 1.59 -12.17
N LEU A 25 5.53 1.73 -10.84
CA LEU A 25 5.32 3.03 -10.18
C LEU A 25 6.44 4.01 -10.50
N ALA A 26 7.70 3.56 -10.49
CA ALA A 26 8.86 4.38 -10.85
C ALA A 26 8.78 4.83 -12.32
N LEU A 27 8.42 3.93 -13.23
CA LEU A 27 8.20 4.26 -14.64
C LEU A 27 7.06 5.27 -14.82
N ALA A 28 5.93 5.08 -14.14
CA ALA A 28 4.80 6.00 -14.18
C ALA A 28 5.18 7.39 -13.63
N CYS A 29 5.94 7.44 -12.54
CA CYS A 29 6.46 8.69 -11.99
C CYS A 29 7.40 9.39 -12.97
N CYS A 30 8.32 8.66 -13.62
CA CYS A 30 9.20 9.21 -14.64
C CYS A 30 8.39 9.78 -15.82
N LEU A 31 7.40 9.04 -16.32
CA LEU A 31 6.52 9.49 -17.40
C LEU A 31 5.72 10.76 -17.03
N LEU A 32 5.26 10.85 -15.78
CA LEU A 32 4.59 12.07 -15.28
C LEU A 32 5.56 13.25 -15.25
N VAL A 33 6.76 13.07 -14.71
CA VAL A 33 7.78 14.14 -14.69
C VAL A 33 8.14 14.58 -16.11
N ILE A 34 8.39 13.63 -17.02
CA ILE A 34 8.67 13.87 -18.44
C ILE A 34 7.56 14.72 -19.10
N ARG A 35 6.30 14.47 -18.76
CA ARG A 35 5.13 15.12 -19.38
C ARG A 35 4.79 16.49 -18.75
N TYR A 36 5.08 16.68 -17.46
CA TYR A 36 4.62 17.85 -16.72
C TYR A 36 5.70 18.88 -16.40
N ASP A 37 6.94 18.49 -16.06
CA ASP A 37 7.97 19.44 -15.64
C ASP A 37 9.42 18.97 -15.90
N SER A 38 10.10 19.62 -16.85
CA SER A 38 11.53 19.40 -17.15
C SER A 38 12.47 20.37 -16.40
N ARG A 39 11.98 21.11 -15.39
CA ARG A 39 12.83 22.03 -14.60
C ARG A 39 13.85 21.28 -13.74
N ILE A 40 13.46 20.13 -13.17
CA ILE A 40 14.34 19.27 -12.36
C ILE A 40 15.52 18.78 -13.21
N ASP A 41 15.25 18.24 -14.40
CA ASP A 41 16.29 17.78 -15.33
C ASP A 41 17.26 18.93 -15.65
N ARG A 42 16.76 20.14 -15.91
CA ARG A 42 17.60 21.32 -16.20
C ARG A 42 18.51 21.73 -15.04
N ALA A 43 17.99 21.77 -13.81
CA ALA A 43 18.77 22.11 -12.63
C ALA A 43 19.89 21.08 -12.36
N ILE A 44 19.59 19.79 -12.54
CA ILE A 44 20.58 18.73 -12.37
C ILE A 44 21.66 18.79 -13.46
N ILE A 45 21.26 19.04 -14.70
CA ILE A 45 22.19 19.10 -15.85
C ILE A 45 23.18 20.24 -15.73
N GLN A 46 22.74 21.42 -15.29
CA GLN A 46 23.64 22.58 -15.10
C GLN A 46 24.75 22.32 -14.07
N VAL A 47 24.53 21.41 -13.13
CA VAL A 47 25.51 21.05 -12.10
C VAL A 47 26.44 19.93 -12.57
N ILE A 48 25.92 18.98 -13.34
CA ILE A 48 26.60 17.70 -13.60
C ILE A 48 27.31 17.67 -14.97
N HIS A 49 26.90 18.51 -15.93
CA HIS A 49 27.46 18.53 -17.28
C HIS A 49 27.96 19.94 -17.68
N PRO A 50 29.12 20.05 -18.34
CA PRO A 50 30.01 18.97 -18.76
C PRO A 50 30.95 18.47 -17.63
N PRO A 51 31.35 17.19 -17.64
CA PRO A 51 32.35 16.70 -16.68
C PRO A 51 33.70 17.42 -16.87
N PRO A 52 34.49 17.59 -15.80
CA PRO A 52 35.87 18.07 -15.91
C PRO A 52 36.66 17.25 -16.93
N ARG A 53 37.47 17.92 -17.77
CA ARG A 53 38.25 17.28 -18.86
C ARG A 53 39.13 16.12 -18.40
N SER A 54 39.58 16.14 -17.14
CA SER A 54 40.41 15.10 -16.52
C SER A 54 39.66 13.78 -16.25
N ILE A 55 38.33 13.80 -16.13
CA ILE A 55 37.51 12.60 -15.85
C ILE A 55 36.64 12.17 -17.03
N THR A 56 36.56 12.96 -18.12
CA THR A 56 35.73 12.65 -19.28
C THR A 56 36.04 11.27 -19.88
N TRP A 57 37.33 10.91 -20.01
CA TRP A 57 37.73 9.60 -20.53
C TRP A 57 37.19 8.44 -19.67
N LEU A 58 37.17 8.60 -18.34
CA LEU A 58 36.69 7.59 -17.41
C LEU A 58 35.18 7.41 -17.54
N VAL A 59 34.44 8.53 -17.61
CA VAL A 59 32.98 8.52 -17.79
C VAL A 59 32.60 7.81 -19.10
N THR A 60 33.27 8.14 -20.20
CA THR A 60 33.05 7.50 -21.50
C THR A 60 33.39 6.01 -21.48
N VAL A 61 34.51 5.62 -20.87
CA VAL A 61 34.88 4.20 -20.76
C VAL A 61 33.87 3.41 -19.93
N VAL A 62 33.40 3.95 -18.80
CA VAL A 62 32.37 3.33 -17.97
C VAL A 62 31.07 3.15 -18.76
N TYR A 63 30.65 4.18 -19.50
CA TYR A 63 29.46 4.12 -20.34
C TYR A 63 29.58 3.08 -21.45
N GLN A 64 30.69 3.06 -22.20
CA GLN A 64 30.92 2.08 -23.27
C GLN A 64 31.00 0.63 -22.75
N ALA A 65 31.70 0.43 -21.62
CA ALA A 65 31.79 -0.85 -20.96
C ALA A 65 30.41 -1.36 -20.48
N GLY A 66 29.55 -0.46 -19.99
CA GLY A 66 28.16 -0.74 -19.66
C GLY A 66 27.29 -1.05 -20.88
N SER A 67 27.46 -0.30 -21.97
CA SER A 67 26.62 -0.39 -23.16
C SER A 67 26.79 -1.71 -23.92
N PHE A 68 28.03 -2.14 -24.17
CA PHE A 68 28.29 -3.34 -24.99
C PHE A 68 29.08 -4.42 -24.25
N GLY A 69 30.05 -4.02 -23.42
CA GLY A 69 31.00 -4.94 -22.78
C GLY A 69 30.31 -5.95 -21.88
N VAL A 70 29.51 -5.49 -20.92
CA VAL A 70 28.86 -6.40 -19.95
C VAL A 70 27.82 -7.30 -20.62
N VAL A 71 27.03 -6.79 -21.57
CA VAL A 71 26.01 -7.58 -22.25
C VAL A 71 26.66 -8.73 -23.03
N ILE A 72 27.70 -8.44 -23.80
CA ILE A 72 28.42 -9.44 -24.61
C ILE A 72 29.12 -10.45 -23.69
N VAL A 73 29.86 -9.98 -22.68
CA VAL A 73 30.64 -10.85 -21.78
C VAL A 73 29.72 -11.79 -21.00
N VAL A 74 28.61 -11.29 -20.44
CA VAL A 74 27.69 -12.11 -19.64
C VAL A 74 26.95 -13.12 -20.52
N LEU A 75 26.53 -12.73 -21.72
CA LEU A 75 25.89 -13.65 -22.67
C LEU A 75 26.88 -14.71 -23.17
N ALA A 76 28.10 -14.32 -23.53
CA ALA A 76 29.16 -15.24 -23.95
C ALA A 76 29.50 -16.24 -22.84
N LEU A 77 29.69 -15.78 -21.60
CA LEU A 77 29.95 -16.65 -20.45
C LEU A 77 28.81 -17.63 -20.17
N ALA A 78 27.55 -17.20 -20.33
CA ALA A 78 26.39 -18.09 -20.15
C ALA A 78 26.33 -19.19 -21.22
N LEU A 79 26.65 -18.84 -22.47
CA LEU A 79 26.71 -19.77 -23.60
C LEU A 79 27.90 -20.73 -23.50
N LEU A 80 29.10 -20.21 -23.19
CA LEU A 80 30.33 -20.99 -22.98
C LEU A 80 30.18 -21.99 -21.82
N ALA A 81 29.52 -21.59 -20.73
CA ALA A 81 29.23 -22.47 -19.61
C ALA A 81 28.13 -23.51 -19.90
N ARG A 82 27.57 -23.55 -21.12
CA ARG A 82 26.44 -24.41 -21.55
C ARG A 82 25.23 -24.34 -20.61
N ARG A 83 25.04 -23.20 -19.93
CA ARG A 83 23.93 -22.99 -19.00
C ARG A 83 22.75 -22.37 -19.73
N TRP A 84 22.09 -23.17 -20.57
CA TRP A 84 20.97 -22.75 -21.43
C TRP A 84 19.86 -21.99 -20.69
N VAL A 85 19.62 -22.33 -19.43
CA VAL A 85 18.58 -21.66 -18.64
C VAL A 85 18.96 -20.22 -18.26
N ILE A 86 20.24 -19.94 -18.04
CA ILE A 86 20.76 -18.59 -17.80
C ILE A 86 20.67 -17.78 -19.10
N ALA A 87 21.12 -18.37 -20.21
CA ALA A 87 21.06 -17.73 -21.52
C ALA A 87 19.62 -17.40 -21.94
N ARG A 88 18.66 -18.30 -21.67
CA ARG A 88 17.23 -18.07 -21.89
C ARG A 88 16.72 -16.88 -21.07
N ASP A 89 16.98 -16.84 -19.77
CA ASP A 89 16.45 -15.77 -18.92
C ASP A 89 17.05 -14.40 -19.29
N ILE A 90 18.33 -14.35 -19.63
CA ILE A 90 18.99 -13.15 -20.16
C ILE A 90 18.35 -12.74 -21.49
N GLY A 91 18.22 -13.68 -22.43
CA GLY A 91 17.65 -13.42 -23.75
C GLY A 91 16.21 -12.94 -23.69
N LEU A 92 15.36 -13.57 -22.88
CA LEU A 92 13.96 -13.16 -22.68
C LEU A 92 13.86 -11.78 -22.01
N SER A 93 14.72 -11.49 -21.03
CA SER A 93 14.72 -10.18 -20.36
C SER A 93 15.13 -9.07 -21.33
N ALA A 94 16.16 -9.31 -22.15
CA ALA A 94 16.61 -8.38 -23.19
C ALA A 94 15.54 -8.19 -24.28
N ALA A 95 14.99 -9.27 -24.82
CA ALA A 95 13.95 -9.22 -25.86
C ALA A 95 12.68 -8.52 -25.36
N GLY A 96 12.23 -8.85 -24.15
CA GLY A 96 11.09 -8.17 -23.52
C GLY A 96 11.35 -6.69 -23.32
N THR A 97 12.57 -6.31 -22.91
CA THR A 97 12.95 -4.91 -22.68
C THR A 97 12.97 -4.12 -23.98
N ALA A 98 13.48 -4.71 -25.06
CA ALA A 98 13.43 -4.13 -26.40
C ALA A 98 11.98 -3.94 -26.87
N ALA A 99 11.12 -4.95 -26.70
CA ALA A 99 9.72 -4.88 -27.06
C ALA A 99 8.97 -3.81 -26.26
N ALA A 100 9.14 -3.77 -24.93
CA ALA A 100 8.52 -2.76 -24.06
C ALA A 100 8.99 -1.34 -24.41
N SER A 101 10.29 -1.17 -24.68
CA SER A 101 10.84 0.12 -25.11
C SER A 101 10.28 0.53 -26.47
N GLY A 102 10.19 -0.40 -27.43
CA GLY A 102 9.58 -0.15 -28.74
C GLY A 102 8.10 0.23 -28.65
N ILE A 103 7.32 -0.46 -27.82
CA ILE A 103 5.90 -0.12 -27.56
C ILE A 103 5.78 1.29 -26.96
N LEU A 104 6.64 1.64 -25.99
CA LEU A 104 6.65 2.98 -25.42
C LEU A 104 7.03 4.06 -26.45
N ILE A 105 7.99 3.78 -27.33
CA ILE A 105 8.37 4.69 -28.42
C ILE A 105 7.22 4.85 -29.42
N LEU A 106 6.51 3.77 -29.76
CA LEU A 106 5.34 3.84 -30.65
C LEU A 106 4.18 4.61 -30.01
N TRP A 107 3.97 4.47 -28.71
CA TRP A 107 2.83 5.06 -28.01
C TRP A 107 3.07 6.52 -27.57
N LEU A 108 4.28 6.87 -27.12
CA LEU A 108 4.63 8.22 -26.64
C LEU A 108 5.55 9.00 -27.58
N GLY A 109 6.03 8.40 -28.67
CA GLY A 109 7.10 8.96 -29.49
C GLY A 109 8.49 8.79 -28.87
N SER A 110 9.55 9.01 -29.67
CA SER A 110 10.95 8.85 -29.26
C SER A 110 11.38 9.81 -28.13
N ARG A 111 10.61 10.86 -27.86
CA ARG A 111 10.87 11.82 -26.77
C ARG A 111 10.10 11.50 -25.47
N GLY A 112 9.34 10.40 -25.44
CA GLY A 112 8.56 9.98 -24.26
C GLY A 112 7.38 10.90 -23.94
N GLY A 113 6.78 11.54 -24.95
CA GLY A 113 5.64 12.44 -24.78
C GLY A 113 5.98 13.84 -24.27
N ARG A 114 7.25 14.26 -24.37
CA ARG A 114 7.65 15.66 -24.07
C ARG A 114 7.01 16.63 -25.06
N PRO A 115 6.58 17.83 -24.62
CA PRO A 115 6.12 18.89 -25.50
C PRO A 115 7.22 19.31 -26.50
N ASP A 116 6.82 19.63 -27.73
CA ASP A 116 7.74 20.15 -28.74
C ASP A 116 8.26 21.55 -28.35
N GLY A 117 9.53 21.84 -28.68
CA GLY A 117 10.21 23.11 -28.39
C GLY A 117 11.30 23.06 -27.32
N ILE A 118 11.42 21.98 -26.54
CA ILE A 118 12.50 21.81 -25.57
C ILE A 118 13.71 21.15 -26.24
N VAL A 119 14.58 21.97 -26.84
CA VAL A 119 15.89 21.53 -27.35
C VAL A 119 16.95 21.89 -26.30
N LEU A 120 17.49 20.90 -25.59
CA LEU A 120 18.70 21.10 -24.78
C LEU A 120 19.92 20.85 -25.66
N SER A 121 20.70 21.88 -25.93
CA SER A 121 21.96 21.77 -26.68
C SER A 121 22.92 20.80 -25.97
N GLY A 122 23.34 19.74 -26.67
CA GLY A 122 24.31 18.76 -26.14
C GLY A 122 23.71 17.55 -25.41
N TYR A 123 22.38 17.38 -25.37
CA TYR A 123 21.73 16.23 -24.73
C TYR A 123 20.81 15.44 -25.69
N TYR A 124 20.86 14.11 -25.60
CA TYR A 124 19.87 13.24 -26.25
C TYR A 124 18.59 13.19 -25.41
N VAL A 125 17.49 13.73 -25.93
CA VAL A 125 16.18 13.74 -25.24
C VAL A 125 15.36 12.46 -25.45
N THR A 126 16.00 11.40 -25.96
CA THR A 126 15.34 10.14 -26.31
C THR A 126 14.88 9.38 -25.07
N PHE A 127 13.66 8.85 -25.12
CA PHE A 127 13.08 8.00 -24.10
C PHE A 127 12.31 6.82 -24.74
N PRO A 128 12.53 5.58 -24.28
CA PRO A 128 13.58 5.14 -23.36
C PRO A 128 14.98 5.14 -24.01
N ILE A 129 16.02 5.27 -23.20
CA ILE A 129 17.41 5.00 -23.61
C ILE A 129 17.58 3.47 -23.66
N LEU A 130 17.51 2.92 -24.87
CA LEU A 130 17.47 1.47 -25.11
C LEU A 130 18.71 0.75 -24.56
N GLN A 131 19.89 1.36 -24.72
CA GLN A 131 21.17 0.79 -24.28
C GLN A 131 21.18 0.53 -22.76
N ILE A 132 20.78 1.53 -21.97
CA ILE A 132 20.71 1.42 -20.51
C ILE A 132 19.66 0.39 -20.10
N ALA A 133 18.48 0.43 -20.72
CA ALA A 133 17.42 -0.51 -20.42
C ALA A 133 17.88 -1.96 -20.66
N LEU A 134 18.51 -2.24 -21.80
CA LEU A 134 19.04 -3.56 -22.15
C LEU A 134 20.17 -4.01 -21.23
N PHE A 135 21.14 -3.12 -20.95
CA PHE A 135 22.23 -3.41 -20.02
C PHE A 135 21.70 -3.82 -18.65
N VAL A 136 20.74 -3.06 -18.11
CA VAL A 136 20.13 -3.34 -16.81
C VAL A 136 19.36 -4.65 -16.84
N ALA A 137 18.60 -4.92 -17.91
CA ALA A 137 17.88 -6.18 -18.06
C ALA A 137 18.84 -7.37 -18.03
N VAL A 138 19.93 -7.32 -18.79
CA VAL A 138 20.93 -8.40 -18.87
C VAL A 138 21.69 -8.56 -17.55
N ALA A 139 22.18 -7.46 -16.98
CA ALA A 139 22.93 -7.47 -15.72
C ALA A 139 22.06 -8.00 -14.57
N THR A 140 20.82 -7.52 -14.46
CA THR A 140 19.86 -7.99 -13.45
C THR A 140 19.38 -9.41 -13.70
N ALA A 141 19.26 -9.88 -14.94
CA ALA A 141 18.94 -11.28 -15.24
C ALA A 141 20.07 -12.23 -14.82
N ALA A 142 21.33 -11.80 -14.96
CA ALA A 142 22.50 -12.61 -14.61
C ALA A 142 22.85 -12.60 -13.12
N LEU A 143 22.57 -11.50 -12.41
CA LEU A 143 22.85 -11.28 -10.99
C LEU A 143 22.61 -12.53 -10.10
N PRO A 144 21.44 -13.20 -10.13
CA PRO A 144 21.15 -14.35 -9.27
C PRO A 144 22.10 -15.55 -9.43
N TYR A 145 22.75 -15.66 -10.58
CA TYR A 145 23.62 -16.79 -10.90
C TYR A 145 25.08 -16.56 -10.53
N LEU A 146 25.45 -15.33 -10.17
CA LEU A 146 26.83 -14.94 -9.94
C LEU A 146 27.20 -15.00 -8.45
N ALA A 147 28.48 -15.20 -8.15
CA ALA A 147 29.01 -15.12 -6.79
C ALA A 147 28.83 -13.72 -6.19
N ARG A 148 28.75 -13.61 -4.85
CA ARG A 148 28.41 -12.35 -4.15
C ARG A 148 29.32 -11.17 -4.46
N GLY A 149 30.63 -11.40 -4.46
CA GLY A 149 31.59 -10.32 -4.75
C GLY A 149 31.30 -9.69 -6.11
N LEU A 150 30.96 -10.54 -7.08
CA LEU A 150 30.62 -10.12 -8.43
C LEU A 150 29.21 -9.50 -8.53
N GLN A 151 28.23 -9.98 -7.76
CA GLN A 151 26.91 -9.34 -7.66
C GLN A 151 27.04 -7.88 -7.20
N ARG A 152 27.75 -7.64 -6.10
CA ARG A 152 27.99 -6.28 -5.58
C ARG A 152 28.75 -5.42 -6.58
N LEU A 153 29.76 -5.99 -7.23
CA LEU A 153 30.53 -5.27 -8.25
C LEU A 153 29.61 -4.84 -9.41
N ILE A 154 28.72 -5.72 -9.89
CA ILE A 154 27.75 -5.40 -10.95
C ILE A 154 26.72 -4.39 -10.48
N GLU A 155 26.21 -4.47 -9.24
CA GLU A 155 25.27 -3.48 -8.69
C GLU A 155 25.89 -2.08 -8.62
N VAL A 156 27.14 -1.98 -8.14
CA VAL A 156 27.91 -0.72 -8.13
C VAL A 156 28.15 -0.26 -9.57
N PHE A 157 28.48 -1.17 -10.48
CA PHE A 157 28.69 -0.85 -11.88
C PHE A 157 27.42 -0.34 -12.57
N ILE A 158 26.24 -0.88 -12.25
CA ILE A 158 24.95 -0.35 -12.75
C ILE A 158 24.75 1.10 -12.31
N ALA A 159 25.04 1.42 -11.04
CA ALA A 159 24.95 2.78 -10.54
C ALA A 159 25.94 3.73 -11.23
N LEU A 160 27.18 3.27 -11.47
CA LEU A 160 28.20 4.03 -12.18
C LEU A 160 27.82 4.29 -13.64
N VAL A 161 27.27 3.29 -14.36
CA VAL A 161 26.79 3.45 -15.74
C VAL A 161 25.62 4.42 -15.80
N ALA A 162 24.66 4.33 -14.87
CA ALA A 162 23.54 5.27 -14.79
C ALA A 162 24.01 6.71 -14.57
N LEU A 163 24.97 6.90 -13.65
CA LEU A 163 25.57 8.21 -13.40
C LEU A 163 26.33 8.71 -14.64
N ALA A 164 27.15 7.86 -15.26
CA ALA A 164 27.92 8.20 -16.45
C ALA A 164 27.00 8.62 -17.61
N SER A 165 25.89 7.91 -17.83
CA SER A 165 24.91 8.27 -18.86
C SER A 165 24.27 9.64 -18.65
N ALA A 166 24.01 10.02 -17.39
CA ALA A 166 23.48 11.34 -17.07
C ALA A 166 24.54 12.45 -17.22
N VAL A 167 25.79 12.16 -16.81
CA VAL A 167 26.93 13.09 -16.85
C VAL A 167 27.39 13.38 -18.28
N GLU A 168 27.40 12.38 -19.16
CA GLU A 168 27.94 12.48 -20.53
C GLU A 168 26.91 13.05 -21.54
N GLY A 169 25.66 13.26 -21.14
CA GLY A 169 24.64 13.81 -22.04
C GLY A 169 23.84 12.79 -22.84
N HIS A 170 24.09 11.49 -22.62
CA HIS A 170 23.42 10.39 -23.33
C HIS A 170 21.93 10.26 -23.00
N GLY A 171 21.49 10.87 -21.90
CA GLY A 171 20.08 11.16 -21.69
C GLY A 171 19.81 11.92 -20.41
N LEU A 172 18.61 12.48 -20.31
CA LEU A 172 18.18 13.21 -19.12
C LEU A 172 18.13 12.25 -17.91
N PRO A 173 18.46 12.71 -16.68
CA PRO A 173 18.45 11.86 -15.48
C PRO A 173 17.15 11.05 -15.31
N VAL A 174 16.00 11.69 -15.57
CA VAL A 174 14.70 11.01 -15.51
C VAL A 174 14.55 9.96 -16.62
N ASN A 175 15.12 10.16 -17.81
CA ASN A 175 15.12 9.16 -18.88
C ASN A 175 15.98 7.95 -18.52
N VAL A 176 17.14 8.18 -17.89
CA VAL A 176 18.02 7.12 -17.37
C VAL A 176 17.29 6.30 -16.31
N LEU A 177 16.63 6.96 -15.35
CA LEU A 177 15.83 6.30 -14.31
C LEU A 177 14.66 5.48 -14.89
N GLY A 178 13.93 6.03 -15.86
CA GLY A 178 12.86 5.29 -16.53
C GLY A 178 13.37 4.10 -17.34
N SER A 179 14.52 4.23 -18.01
CA SER A 179 15.19 3.11 -18.69
C SER A 179 15.63 2.00 -17.73
N LEU A 180 16.23 2.36 -16.61
CA LEU A 180 16.57 1.42 -15.52
C LEU A 180 15.33 0.67 -15.05
N ALA A 181 14.21 1.38 -14.83
CA ALA A 181 12.95 0.79 -14.38
C ALA A 181 12.36 -0.19 -15.41
N ILE A 182 12.46 0.10 -16.71
CA ILE A 182 12.00 -0.81 -17.77
C ILE A 182 12.85 -2.10 -17.78
N GLY A 183 14.18 -1.96 -17.81
CA GLY A 183 15.09 -3.09 -17.84
C GLY A 183 14.96 -3.99 -16.61
N TRP A 184 14.96 -3.38 -15.43
CA TRP A 184 14.77 -4.11 -14.17
C TRP A 184 13.36 -4.73 -14.08
N GLY A 185 12.33 -3.99 -14.45
CA GLY A 185 10.94 -4.47 -14.45
C GLY A 185 10.74 -5.69 -15.34
N MET A 186 11.33 -5.71 -16.53
CA MET A 186 11.20 -6.84 -17.45
C MET A 186 11.91 -8.10 -16.93
N THR A 187 13.10 -7.96 -16.33
CA THR A 187 13.76 -9.08 -15.64
C THR A 187 12.87 -9.68 -14.57
N VAL A 188 12.17 -8.82 -13.80
CA VAL A 188 11.23 -9.27 -12.77
C VAL A 188 10.02 -9.98 -13.38
N VAL A 189 9.49 -9.52 -14.52
CA VAL A 189 8.42 -10.21 -15.27
C VAL A 189 8.86 -11.61 -15.69
N VAL A 190 10.07 -11.75 -16.25
CA VAL A 190 10.62 -13.06 -16.64
C VAL A 190 10.71 -13.99 -15.43
N ARG A 191 11.18 -13.50 -14.28
CA ARG A 191 11.22 -14.27 -13.03
C ARG A 191 9.83 -14.63 -12.48
N LEU A 192 8.82 -13.79 -12.68
CA LEU A 192 7.44 -14.11 -12.29
C LEU A 192 6.83 -15.20 -13.18
N ILE A 193 7.13 -15.20 -14.48
CA ILE A 193 6.63 -16.21 -15.42
C ILE A 193 7.32 -17.55 -15.21
N PHE A 194 8.66 -17.55 -15.25
CA PHE A 194 9.50 -18.76 -15.27
C PHE A 194 10.04 -19.18 -13.89
N GLY A 195 9.83 -18.37 -12.86
CA GLY A 195 10.38 -18.57 -11.51
C GLY A 195 11.79 -18.02 -11.37
N SER A 196 12.11 -17.57 -10.14
CA SER A 196 13.47 -17.13 -9.79
C SER A 196 14.41 -18.32 -9.67
N PRO A 197 15.66 -18.21 -10.14
CA PRO A 197 16.67 -19.28 -10.05
C PRO A 197 17.26 -19.47 -8.65
N LEU A 198 17.05 -18.51 -7.75
CA LEU A 198 17.39 -18.66 -6.35
C LEU A 198 16.28 -19.54 -5.73
N GLY A 199 16.51 -20.85 -5.70
CA GLY A 199 15.67 -21.83 -5.01
C GLY A 199 15.79 -21.71 -3.49
N LEU A 200 15.15 -22.63 -2.76
CA LEU A 200 15.52 -22.85 -1.36
C LEU A 200 16.89 -23.56 -1.34
N PRO A 201 17.66 -23.49 -0.24
CA PRO A 201 18.83 -24.33 -0.06
C PRO A 201 18.48 -25.81 -0.37
N SER A 202 19.36 -26.57 -1.01
CA SER A 202 19.10 -28.00 -1.15
C SER A 202 19.12 -28.68 0.23
N ALA A 203 18.53 -29.88 0.35
CA ALA A 203 18.62 -30.65 1.60
C ALA A 203 20.08 -30.92 2.00
N ASP A 204 20.96 -31.15 1.02
CA ASP A 204 22.39 -31.29 1.23
C ASP A 204 23.05 -29.99 1.70
N ASP A 205 22.68 -28.85 1.13
CA ASP A 205 23.17 -27.55 1.61
C ASP A 205 22.76 -27.34 3.07
N VAL A 206 21.51 -27.62 3.44
CA VAL A 206 21.03 -27.48 4.82
C VAL A 206 21.77 -28.43 5.75
N ARG A 207 22.03 -29.67 5.34
CA ARG A 207 22.85 -30.61 6.13
C ARG A 207 24.25 -30.06 6.39
N LEU A 208 24.92 -29.51 5.38
CA LEU A 208 26.24 -28.88 5.54
C LEU A 208 26.18 -27.66 6.48
N LEU A 209 25.12 -26.85 6.40
CA LEU A 209 24.91 -25.72 7.31
C LEU A 209 24.72 -26.18 8.76
N LEU A 210 24.04 -27.31 8.98
CA LEU A 210 23.85 -27.90 10.31
C LEU A 210 25.15 -28.50 10.86
N GLU A 211 25.94 -29.17 10.02
CA GLU A 211 27.26 -29.68 10.40
C GLU A 211 28.22 -28.57 10.83
N GLU A 212 28.23 -27.43 10.13
CA GLU A 212 29.02 -26.25 10.53
C GLU A 212 28.57 -25.65 11.87
N LEU A 213 27.28 -25.75 12.19
CA LEU A 213 26.72 -25.38 13.50
C LEU A 213 26.94 -26.45 14.59
N GLY A 214 27.60 -27.58 14.26
CA GLY A 214 27.85 -28.69 15.19
C GLY A 214 26.63 -29.58 15.46
N ILE A 215 25.61 -29.52 14.60
CA ILE A 215 24.35 -30.27 14.74
C ILE A 215 24.35 -31.44 13.75
N CYS A 216 24.48 -32.67 14.27
CA CYS A 216 24.42 -33.88 13.46
C CYS A 216 22.96 -34.27 13.17
N SER A 217 22.58 -34.31 11.90
CA SER A 217 21.22 -34.67 11.47
C SER A 217 21.20 -35.61 10.26
N SER A 218 20.17 -36.43 10.16
CA SER A 218 19.87 -37.29 9.01
C SER A 218 18.49 -36.95 8.41
N ASN A 219 18.23 -37.41 7.18
CA ASN A 219 16.93 -37.25 6.51
C ASN A 219 16.43 -35.79 6.46
N VAL A 220 17.33 -34.85 6.16
CA VAL A 220 16.94 -33.45 5.95
C VAL A 220 16.04 -33.37 4.72
N HIS A 221 14.84 -32.82 4.88
CA HIS A 221 13.89 -32.66 3.78
C HIS A 221 13.05 -31.39 3.97
N PRO A 222 12.66 -30.71 2.88
CA PRO A 222 11.84 -29.51 2.97
C PRO A 222 10.42 -29.87 3.42
N VAL A 223 9.85 -29.08 4.33
CA VAL A 223 8.45 -29.22 4.74
C VAL A 223 7.52 -28.96 3.55
N ALA A 224 6.45 -29.75 3.39
CA ALA A 224 5.52 -29.63 2.27
C ALA A 224 4.90 -28.22 2.16
N GLN A 225 4.53 -27.64 3.31
CA GLN A 225 3.99 -26.29 3.39
C GLN A 225 5.08 -25.28 3.73
N GLN A 226 5.54 -24.54 2.71
CA GLN A 226 6.52 -23.47 2.89
C GLN A 226 5.85 -22.16 3.27
N VAL A 227 6.38 -21.47 4.29
CA VAL A 227 5.87 -20.17 4.72
C VAL A 227 6.60 -19.03 4.02
N TRP A 228 5.85 -18.03 3.56
CA TRP A 228 6.45 -16.90 2.85
C TRP A 228 7.51 -16.18 3.71
N GLY A 229 8.72 -16.09 3.18
CA GLY A 229 9.83 -15.35 3.79
C GLY A 229 10.81 -16.19 4.62
N VAL A 230 10.66 -17.51 4.69
CA VAL A 230 11.69 -18.44 5.19
C VAL A 230 11.63 -19.76 4.41
N ALA A 231 12.67 -20.59 4.52
CA ALA A 231 12.63 -21.98 4.12
C ALA A 231 12.52 -22.87 5.36
N LYS A 232 11.54 -23.77 5.43
CA LYS A 232 11.39 -24.73 6.53
C LYS A 232 11.82 -26.12 6.11
N TYR A 233 12.62 -26.79 6.92
CA TYR A 233 13.03 -28.18 6.75
C TYR A 233 12.78 -28.96 8.03
N GLU A 234 12.61 -30.27 7.88
CA GLU A 234 12.60 -31.23 8.96
C GLU A 234 13.79 -32.17 8.82
N ALA A 235 14.34 -32.62 9.95
CA ALA A 235 15.41 -33.61 9.99
C ALA A 235 15.30 -34.47 11.25
N ALA A 236 15.97 -35.63 11.26
CA ALA A 236 16.12 -36.46 12.45
C ALA A 236 17.47 -36.17 13.12
N GLU A 237 17.47 -36.02 14.45
CA GLU A 237 18.70 -35.78 15.22
C GLU A 237 19.48 -37.09 15.47
N LEU A 238 20.80 -37.07 15.24
CA LEU A 238 21.65 -38.28 15.28
C LEU A 238 22.40 -38.53 16.61
N ARG A 239 22.18 -37.73 17.68
CA ARG A 239 23.05 -37.77 18.89
C ARG A 239 22.37 -38.40 20.13
N GLY A 240 23.00 -39.45 20.67
CA GLY A 240 22.72 -40.05 21.99
C GLY A 240 22.17 -41.49 21.92
N ALA A 241 22.54 -42.35 22.88
CA ALA A 241 22.14 -43.77 22.96
C ALA A 241 20.63 -44.03 23.18
N ASP A 242 19.81 -42.98 23.09
CA ASP A 242 18.35 -42.97 23.29
C ASP A 242 17.63 -42.47 22.02
N SER A 243 18.21 -42.80 20.85
CA SER A 243 17.87 -42.27 19.53
C SER A 243 16.58 -42.84 18.93
N SER A 244 15.45 -42.68 19.63
CA SER A 244 14.13 -42.83 19.00
C SER A 244 13.54 -41.45 18.68
N ASP A 245 13.44 -41.16 17.38
CA ASP A 245 12.50 -40.21 16.75
C ASP A 245 12.47 -38.74 17.21
N ARG A 246 13.62 -38.13 17.56
CA ARG A 246 13.68 -36.68 17.81
C ARG A 246 13.72 -35.91 16.49
N ARG A 247 12.61 -35.23 16.18
CA ARG A 247 12.45 -34.38 14.98
C ARG A 247 13.01 -32.98 15.25
N LEU A 248 13.77 -32.46 14.29
CA LEU A 248 14.28 -31.09 14.25
C LEU A 248 13.50 -30.29 13.20
N GLU A 249 13.03 -29.09 13.55
CA GLU A 249 12.62 -28.08 12.58
C GLU A 249 13.77 -27.10 12.36
N ILE A 250 14.10 -26.90 11.10
CA ILE A 250 15.15 -25.99 10.67
C ILE A 250 14.50 -24.87 9.86
N VAL A 251 14.60 -23.65 10.38
CA VAL A 251 14.13 -22.45 9.71
C VAL A 251 15.33 -21.70 9.14
N VAL A 252 15.43 -21.66 7.82
CA VAL A 252 16.50 -20.94 7.11
C VAL A 252 16.01 -19.59 6.61
N TYR A 253 16.62 -18.55 7.13
CA TYR A 253 16.42 -17.16 6.73
C TYR A 253 17.34 -16.81 5.56
N GLY A 254 16.83 -17.08 4.36
CA GLY A 254 17.49 -16.72 3.11
C GLY A 254 17.57 -15.20 2.88
N ARG A 255 18.53 -14.78 2.04
CA ARG A 255 18.85 -13.37 1.79
C ARG A 255 17.69 -12.52 1.24
N ASP A 256 16.97 -13.02 0.24
CA ASP A 256 15.86 -12.27 -0.39
C ASP A 256 14.56 -12.26 0.44
N ALA A 257 14.48 -13.14 1.43
CA ALA A 257 13.29 -13.33 2.25
C ALA A 257 13.11 -12.17 3.25
N ALA A 258 14.24 -11.56 3.66
CA ALA A 258 14.29 -10.39 4.53
C ALA A 258 13.86 -9.09 3.82
N ASP A 259 14.34 -8.82 2.59
CA ASP A 259 14.04 -7.58 1.86
C ASP A 259 12.53 -7.40 1.59
N ALA A 260 11.87 -8.48 1.17
CA ALA A 260 10.43 -8.48 0.92
C ALA A 260 9.62 -8.31 2.21
N ARG A 261 10.13 -8.84 3.33
CA ARG A 261 9.52 -8.68 4.66
C ARG A 261 9.71 -7.27 5.21
N LEU A 262 10.87 -6.65 5.03
CA LEU A 262 11.13 -5.27 5.48
C LEU A 262 10.15 -4.28 4.83
N LEU A 263 9.95 -4.37 3.51
CA LEU A 263 8.97 -3.52 2.80
C LEU A 263 7.54 -3.79 3.26
N THR A 264 7.17 -5.06 3.45
CA THR A 264 5.83 -5.43 3.93
C THR A 264 5.60 -4.96 5.38
N LYS A 265 6.62 -5.06 6.24
CA LYS A 265 6.60 -4.59 7.64
C LYS A 265 6.52 -3.06 7.70
N ALA A 266 7.33 -2.35 6.92
CA ALA A 266 7.32 -0.88 6.84
C ALA A 266 5.98 -0.35 6.32
N GLY A 267 5.43 -0.94 5.26
CA GLY A 267 4.11 -0.58 4.75
C GLY A 267 3.00 -0.84 5.77
N ARG A 268 3.06 -1.96 6.51
CA ARG A 268 2.09 -2.26 7.57
C ARG A 268 2.21 -1.28 8.73
N PHE A 269 3.42 -0.95 9.16
CA PHE A 269 3.70 0.03 10.21
C PHE A 269 3.16 1.42 9.87
N LEU A 270 3.30 1.87 8.61
CA LEU A 270 2.79 3.15 8.16
C LEU A 270 1.26 3.18 8.06
N LEU A 271 0.62 2.07 7.65
CA LEU A 271 -0.81 2.04 7.31
C LEU A 271 -1.73 1.53 8.45
N TYR A 272 -1.26 0.67 9.35
CA TYR A 272 -2.05 -0.02 10.38
C TYR A 272 -1.67 0.43 11.78
N ARG A 273 -2.63 0.47 12.74
CA ARG A 273 -2.44 1.04 14.11
C ARG A 273 -1.44 0.30 14.96
N ASP A 274 -0.84 -0.73 14.40
CA ASP A 274 0.18 -1.56 15.02
C ASP A 274 1.60 -1.04 14.90
N SER A 275 2.24 -0.93 16.06
CA SER A 275 3.62 -1.35 16.21
C SER A 275 3.62 -2.87 15.99
N GLY A 276 3.97 -3.33 14.79
CA GLY A 276 4.27 -4.74 14.56
C GLY A 276 5.52 -5.19 15.34
N PRO A 277 6.02 -6.43 15.15
CA PRO A 277 7.30 -6.84 15.73
C PRO A 277 8.40 -5.84 15.37
N SER A 278 9.39 -5.69 16.24
CA SER A 278 10.54 -4.78 16.04
C SER A 278 11.11 -4.92 14.62
N LEU A 279 11.45 -3.78 14.02
CA LEU A 279 12.09 -3.76 12.69
C LEU A 279 13.53 -4.27 12.84
N THR A 280 13.69 -5.58 12.76
CA THR A 280 14.99 -6.26 12.67
C THR A 280 15.59 -6.03 11.29
N ILE A 281 16.72 -5.32 11.23
CA ILE A 281 17.38 -4.92 9.98
C ILE A 281 18.14 -6.09 9.38
N THR A 282 18.80 -6.92 10.22
CA THR A 282 19.62 -8.05 9.75
C THR A 282 18.91 -9.40 9.93
N ARG A 283 19.34 -10.40 9.15
CA ARG A 283 18.82 -11.79 9.22
C ARG A 283 19.23 -12.48 10.51
N LEU A 284 20.45 -12.22 10.98
CA LEU A 284 20.94 -12.74 12.25
C LEU A 284 20.12 -12.16 13.40
N GLN A 285 19.85 -10.86 13.40
CA GLN A 285 18.95 -10.24 14.39
C GLN A 285 17.54 -10.85 14.37
N GLN A 286 17.03 -11.28 13.20
CA GLN A 286 15.73 -11.97 13.14
C GLN A 286 15.76 -13.32 13.85
N VAL A 287 16.77 -14.13 13.56
CA VAL A 287 16.97 -15.44 14.19
C VAL A 287 17.21 -15.31 15.69
N GLU A 288 18.09 -14.40 16.11
CA GLU A 288 18.39 -14.14 17.52
C GLU A 288 17.16 -13.62 18.27
N HIS A 289 16.38 -12.72 17.66
CA HIS A 289 15.16 -12.19 18.27
C HIS A 289 14.07 -13.25 18.41
N GLU A 290 13.89 -14.11 17.41
CA GLU A 290 12.97 -15.26 17.50
C GLU A 290 13.44 -16.24 18.59
N ALA A 291 14.72 -16.62 18.60
CA ALA A 291 15.30 -17.50 19.60
C ALA A 291 15.14 -16.93 21.02
N TYR A 292 15.42 -15.63 21.20
CA TYR A 292 15.22 -14.93 22.45
C TYR A 292 13.78 -15.02 22.94
N LEU A 293 12.79 -14.85 22.05
CA LEU A 293 11.38 -14.90 22.43
C LEU A 293 10.89 -16.32 22.75
N ILE A 294 11.41 -17.33 22.05
CA ILE A 294 11.16 -18.74 22.40
C ILE A 294 11.72 -19.05 23.78
N LEU A 295 12.99 -18.68 24.06
CA LEU A 295 13.60 -18.89 25.37
C LEU A 295 12.84 -18.15 26.48
N LEU A 296 12.46 -16.90 26.24
CA LEU A 296 11.71 -16.09 27.20
C LEU A 296 10.33 -16.68 27.47
N ALA A 297 9.63 -17.17 26.45
CA ALA A 297 8.34 -17.86 26.60
C ALA A 297 8.49 -19.17 27.39
N GLY A 298 9.52 -19.97 27.10
CA GLY A 298 9.82 -21.18 27.85
C GLY A 298 10.14 -20.91 29.32
N GLN A 299 10.90 -19.84 29.63
CA GLN A 299 11.23 -19.44 31.00
C GLN A 299 10.00 -19.09 31.85
N VAL A 300 8.93 -18.58 31.23
CA VAL A 300 7.68 -18.28 31.94
C VAL A 300 6.70 -19.47 31.97
N GLY A 301 7.13 -20.65 31.51
CA GLY A 301 6.37 -21.89 31.59
C GLY A 301 5.41 -22.14 30.42
N VAL A 302 5.59 -21.45 29.28
CA VAL A 302 4.85 -21.74 28.06
C VAL A 302 5.50 -22.93 27.36
N ALA A 303 4.69 -23.89 26.89
CA ALA A 303 5.19 -24.99 26.10
C ALA A 303 5.65 -24.50 24.72
N VAL A 304 6.94 -24.54 24.48
CA VAL A 304 7.60 -24.09 23.25
C VAL A 304 8.63 -25.12 22.77
N PRO A 305 9.00 -25.12 21.48
CA PRO A 305 10.09 -25.95 20.98
C PRO A 305 11.41 -25.65 21.71
N GLU A 306 12.20 -26.70 21.96
CA GLU A 306 13.53 -26.54 22.55
C GLU A 306 14.51 -26.05 21.49
N ILE A 307 15.26 -24.99 21.77
CA ILE A 307 16.26 -24.47 20.83
C ILE A 307 17.51 -25.34 20.90
N VAL A 308 17.88 -25.93 19.76
CA VAL A 308 19.12 -26.70 19.62
C VAL A 308 20.27 -25.79 19.20
N GLY A 309 20.00 -24.82 18.32
CA GLY A 309 21.00 -23.87 17.89
C GLY A 309 20.44 -22.74 17.04
N SER A 310 21.14 -21.61 17.04
CA SER A 310 20.82 -20.44 16.23
C SER A 310 22.09 -19.74 15.81
N GLY A 311 22.22 -19.35 14.53
CA GLY A 311 23.42 -18.68 14.06
C GLY A 311 23.46 -18.47 12.56
N THR A 312 24.63 -18.09 12.04
CA THR A 312 24.88 -18.06 10.58
C THR A 312 25.84 -19.15 10.16
N ALA A 313 25.55 -19.84 9.07
CA ALA A 313 26.44 -20.85 8.49
C ALA A 313 26.62 -20.66 6.98
N GLY A 314 27.64 -21.32 6.45
CA GLY A 314 27.96 -21.46 5.05
C GLY A 314 28.59 -20.21 4.42
N PRO A 315 29.06 -20.33 3.16
CA PRO A 315 29.65 -19.21 2.42
C PRO A 315 28.66 -18.06 2.16
N SER A 316 27.36 -18.33 2.32
CA SER A 316 26.27 -17.35 2.23
C SER A 316 26.02 -16.56 3.50
N LYS A 317 26.55 -17.01 4.64
CA LYS A 317 26.13 -16.61 5.98
C LYS A 317 24.61 -16.60 6.07
N ASP A 318 23.99 -17.73 5.74
CA ASP A 318 22.55 -17.90 5.89
C ASP A 318 22.24 -18.08 7.36
N ALA A 319 21.19 -17.42 7.85
CA ALA A 319 20.84 -17.46 9.26
C ALA A 319 19.86 -18.61 9.49
N LEU A 320 20.14 -19.46 10.48
CA LEU A 320 19.36 -20.66 10.79
C LEU A 320 18.87 -20.60 12.24
N LEU A 321 17.63 -21.02 12.46
CA LEU A 321 17.09 -21.39 13.76
C LEU A 321 16.74 -22.87 13.71
N VAL A 322 17.29 -23.65 14.66
CA VAL A 322 17.08 -25.09 14.77
C VAL A 322 16.39 -25.37 16.10
N CYS A 323 15.19 -25.93 16.03
CA CYS A 323 14.41 -26.29 17.20
C CYS A 323 14.09 -27.79 17.19
N ARG A 324 14.07 -28.42 18.36
CA ARG A 324 13.55 -29.77 18.53
C ARG A 324 12.04 -29.70 18.66
N LEU A 325 11.34 -30.39 17.77
CA LEU A 325 9.88 -30.42 17.75
C LEU A 325 9.36 -31.43 18.78
N PRO A 326 8.47 -31.00 19.68
CA PRO A 326 7.75 -31.92 20.54
C PRO A 326 6.77 -32.77 19.72
N THR A 327 6.31 -33.86 20.33
CA THR A 327 5.27 -34.73 19.77
C THR A 327 3.96 -33.95 19.55
N GLY A 328 3.26 -34.25 18.46
CA GLY A 328 1.99 -33.61 18.12
C GLY A 328 1.84 -33.35 16.62
N THR A 329 0.62 -33.00 16.23
CA THR A 329 0.23 -32.57 14.89
C THR A 329 -0.20 -31.11 14.90
N THR A 330 -0.13 -30.44 13.75
CA THR A 330 -0.61 -29.05 13.68
C THR A 330 -2.12 -28.99 13.89
N LEU A 331 -2.63 -27.95 14.56
CA LEU A 331 -4.07 -27.78 14.78
C LEU A 331 -4.84 -27.65 13.46
N SER A 332 -4.19 -27.19 12.38
CA SER A 332 -4.77 -27.16 11.04
C SER A 332 -5.03 -28.55 10.43
N GLU A 333 -4.24 -29.55 10.82
CA GLU A 333 -4.29 -30.93 10.29
C GLU A 333 -5.01 -31.90 11.23
N ALA A 334 -5.19 -31.54 12.50
CA ALA A 334 -5.90 -32.33 13.48
C ALA A 334 -7.41 -32.42 13.15
N ASP A 335 -8.01 -33.60 13.34
CA ASP A 335 -9.45 -33.77 13.24
C ASP A 335 -10.14 -33.13 14.46
N ALA A 336 -11.30 -32.52 14.24
CA ALA A 336 -12.12 -31.91 15.29
C ALA A 336 -12.52 -32.91 16.39
N ALA A 337 -12.63 -34.19 16.04
CA ALA A 337 -12.94 -35.28 16.97
C ALA A 337 -11.79 -35.59 17.95
N ASP A 338 -10.55 -35.40 17.52
CA ASP A 338 -9.35 -35.68 18.32
C ASP A 338 -8.96 -34.51 19.23
N ILE A 339 -9.56 -33.34 19.01
CA ILE A 339 -9.32 -32.14 19.82
C ILE A 339 -10.26 -32.15 21.03
N SER A 340 -9.72 -32.49 22.19
CA SER A 340 -10.46 -32.49 23.45
C SER A 340 -10.67 -31.07 24.00
N ASP A 341 -11.70 -30.89 24.83
CA ASP A 341 -11.94 -29.62 25.53
C ASP A 341 -10.79 -29.25 26.48
N ALA A 342 -10.10 -30.24 27.07
CA ALA A 342 -8.91 -30.00 27.89
C ALA A 342 -7.75 -29.42 27.08
N THR A 343 -7.60 -29.85 25.83
CA THR A 343 -6.57 -29.34 24.91
C THR A 343 -6.85 -27.89 24.49
N LEU A 344 -8.13 -27.55 24.28
CA LEU A 344 -8.53 -26.16 24.02
C LEU A 344 -8.27 -25.27 25.26
N ASP A 345 -8.60 -25.78 26.45
CA ASP A 345 -8.40 -25.06 27.70
C ASP A 345 -6.90 -24.88 28.01
N ASP A 346 -6.05 -25.87 27.68
CA ASP A 346 -4.58 -25.75 27.75
C ASP A 346 -4.05 -24.67 26.80
N LEU A 347 -4.52 -24.60 25.55
CA LEU A 347 -4.15 -23.55 24.61
C LEU A 347 -4.44 -22.15 25.17
N TYR A 348 -5.62 -21.93 25.73
CA TYR A 348 -5.95 -20.66 26.38
C TYR A 348 -5.07 -20.42 27.61
N GLY A 349 -4.76 -21.45 28.38
CA GLY A 349 -3.81 -21.39 29.48
C GLY A 349 -2.43 -20.87 29.04
N GLN A 350 -1.91 -21.38 27.93
CA GLN A 350 -0.61 -20.96 27.39
C GLN A 350 -0.62 -19.51 26.90
N VAL A 351 -1.67 -19.10 26.16
CA VAL A 351 -1.83 -17.72 25.71
C VAL A 351 -2.02 -16.77 26.89
N LEU A 352 -2.69 -17.20 27.97
CA LEU A 352 -2.80 -16.43 29.21
C LEU A 352 -1.45 -16.29 29.93
N THR A 353 -0.61 -17.32 29.93
CA THR A 353 0.75 -17.24 30.47
C THR A 353 1.62 -16.24 29.69
N LEU A 354 1.56 -16.27 28.35
CA LEU A 354 2.19 -15.25 27.51
C LEU A 354 1.68 -13.84 27.85
N ARG A 355 0.36 -13.68 28.01
CA ARG A 355 -0.28 -12.41 28.37
C ARG A 355 0.23 -11.86 29.70
N ARG A 356 0.35 -12.71 30.73
CA ARG A 356 0.89 -12.32 32.04
C ARG A 356 2.34 -11.86 31.95
N ALA A 357 3.14 -12.52 31.11
CA ALA A 357 4.52 -12.15 30.83
C ALA A 357 4.66 -10.94 29.87
N ARG A 358 3.55 -10.35 29.40
CA ARG A 358 3.53 -9.28 28.39
C ARG A 358 4.26 -9.67 27.10
N ILE A 359 4.12 -10.93 26.68
CA ILE A 359 4.64 -11.44 25.42
C ILE A 359 3.45 -11.61 24.47
N ALA A 360 3.50 -10.95 23.31
CA ALA A 360 2.57 -11.23 22.22
C ALA A 360 3.22 -12.22 21.24
N HIS A 361 2.49 -13.23 20.82
CA HIS A 361 2.85 -14.17 19.77
C HIS A 361 2.77 -13.51 18.38
N GLY A 362 1.74 -12.68 18.16
CA GLY A 362 1.59 -11.86 16.96
C GLY A 362 1.16 -12.59 15.68
N ALA A 363 1.12 -13.93 15.68
CA ALA A 363 0.74 -14.76 14.53
C ALA A 363 0.05 -16.09 14.90
N ILE A 364 -0.86 -16.08 15.88
CA ILE A 364 -1.60 -17.29 16.25
C ILE A 364 -2.43 -17.79 15.06
N SER A 365 -2.15 -19.02 14.63
CA SER A 365 -2.77 -19.71 13.49
C SER A 365 -2.69 -21.22 13.70
N GLY A 366 -3.42 -22.01 12.92
CA GLY A 366 -3.47 -23.46 13.12
C GLY A 366 -2.13 -24.16 12.83
N ASP A 367 -1.28 -23.55 12.00
CA ASP A 367 0.05 -24.06 11.66
C ASP A 367 1.11 -23.69 12.71
N ALA A 368 0.81 -22.72 13.58
CA ALA A 368 1.66 -22.25 14.67
C ALA A 368 1.34 -22.92 16.02
N LEU A 369 0.43 -23.90 16.01
CA LEU A 369 -0.03 -24.62 17.18
C LEU A 369 0.12 -26.11 16.93
N LEU A 370 0.95 -26.78 17.73
CA LEU A 370 1.01 -28.23 17.78
C LEU A 370 0.10 -28.72 18.89
N VAL A 371 -0.60 -29.82 18.62
CA VAL A 371 -1.56 -30.46 19.51
C VAL A 371 -1.15 -31.90 19.69
N ASP A 372 -0.97 -32.31 20.94
CA ASP A 372 -0.84 -33.71 21.31
C ASP A 372 -2.18 -34.19 21.89
N SER A 373 -2.91 -34.99 21.11
CA SER A 373 -4.21 -35.55 21.53
C SER A 373 -4.08 -36.54 22.69
N THR A 374 -2.92 -37.18 22.85
CA THR A 374 -2.67 -38.18 23.90
C THR A 374 -2.33 -37.49 25.21
N ALA A 375 -1.39 -36.55 25.18
CA ALA A 375 -1.01 -35.76 26.35
C ALA A 375 -2.03 -34.66 26.70
N LYS A 376 -2.95 -34.36 25.77
CA LYS A 376 -3.92 -33.24 25.84
C LYS A 376 -3.27 -31.88 26.02
N THR A 377 -2.05 -31.73 25.52
CA THR A 377 -1.25 -30.50 25.60
C THR A 377 -1.16 -29.83 24.25
N THR A 378 -0.92 -28.52 24.28
CA THR A 378 -0.61 -27.71 23.11
C THR A 378 0.84 -27.21 23.18
N VAL A 379 1.41 -26.83 22.06
CA VAL A 379 2.73 -26.18 22.01
C VAL A 379 2.64 -25.04 21.01
N LEU A 380 3.06 -23.86 21.45
CA LEU A 380 3.16 -22.68 20.59
C LEU A 380 4.46 -22.72 19.80
N THR A 381 4.37 -22.54 18.48
CA THR A 381 5.51 -22.50 17.56
C THR A 381 5.46 -21.24 16.69
N ASP A 382 6.51 -20.96 15.91
CA ASP A 382 6.54 -19.80 14.99
C ASP A 382 6.47 -18.41 15.70
N PHE A 383 7.46 -18.15 16.57
CA PHE A 383 7.63 -16.88 17.29
C PHE A 383 8.21 -15.73 16.44
N ARG A 384 8.23 -15.87 15.11
CA ARG A 384 8.83 -14.87 14.18
C ARG A 384 8.21 -13.49 14.25
N ASN A 385 6.93 -13.42 14.63
CA ASN A 385 6.17 -12.19 14.76
C ASN A 385 5.94 -11.80 16.21
N ALA A 386 6.52 -12.53 17.14
CA ALA A 386 6.35 -12.29 18.55
C ALA A 386 7.11 -11.04 19.00
N SER A 387 6.67 -10.48 20.12
CA SER A 387 7.26 -9.28 20.72
C SER A 387 7.14 -9.33 22.24
N ALA A 388 8.24 -9.00 22.92
CA ALA A 388 8.24 -8.72 24.35
C ALA A 388 7.68 -7.31 24.64
N SER A 389 7.27 -7.07 25.88
CA SER A 389 6.66 -5.80 26.31
C SER A 389 5.43 -5.40 25.48
N ALA A 390 4.64 -6.38 25.07
CA ALA A 390 3.48 -6.19 24.22
C ALA A 390 2.44 -5.27 24.88
N SER A 391 1.78 -4.44 24.07
CA SER A 391 0.64 -3.61 24.49
C SER A 391 -0.62 -4.44 24.77
N PRO A 392 -1.58 -3.94 25.56
CA PRO A 392 -2.85 -4.64 25.80
C PRO A 392 -3.57 -5.02 24.50
N ASP A 393 -3.62 -4.12 23.51
CA ASP A 393 -4.23 -4.37 22.20
C ASP A 393 -3.57 -5.53 21.44
N GLN A 394 -2.26 -5.72 21.56
CA GLN A 394 -1.55 -6.86 20.95
C GLN A 394 -1.95 -8.17 21.62
N LEU A 395 -2.03 -8.17 22.96
CA LEU A 395 -2.41 -9.34 23.74
C LEU A 395 -3.88 -9.71 23.52
N ASP A 396 -4.76 -8.73 23.34
CA ASP A 396 -6.18 -8.97 23.02
C ASP A 396 -6.35 -9.51 21.60
N ARG A 397 -5.52 -9.10 20.64
CA ARG A 397 -5.50 -9.68 19.29
C ARG A 397 -5.01 -11.11 19.26
N ASP A 398 -4.00 -11.45 20.04
CA ASP A 398 -3.55 -12.85 20.16
C ASP A 398 -4.67 -13.70 20.76
N MET A 399 -5.36 -13.20 21.78
CA MET A 399 -6.52 -13.88 22.33
C MET A 399 -7.65 -14.05 21.29
N ALA A 400 -7.93 -13.01 20.50
CA ALA A 400 -8.86 -13.11 19.38
C ALA A 400 -8.40 -14.11 18.30
N GLY A 401 -7.09 -14.21 18.06
CA GLY A 401 -6.45 -15.22 17.22
C GLY A 401 -6.71 -16.64 17.73
N ALA A 402 -6.51 -16.87 19.03
CA ALA A 402 -6.80 -18.14 19.70
C ALA A 402 -8.28 -18.52 19.59
N MET A 403 -9.19 -17.58 19.79
CA MET A 403 -10.64 -17.80 19.60
C MET A 403 -11.00 -18.13 18.16
N ALA A 404 -10.41 -17.43 17.19
CA ALA A 404 -10.68 -17.65 15.79
C ALA A 404 -10.10 -18.98 15.29
N VAL A 405 -8.89 -19.38 15.71
CA VAL A 405 -8.28 -20.64 15.29
C VAL A 405 -9.00 -21.85 15.89
N THR A 406 -9.38 -21.79 17.17
CA THR A 406 -10.20 -22.83 17.81
C THR A 406 -11.58 -22.94 17.14
N ALA A 407 -12.21 -21.83 16.79
CA ALA A 407 -13.48 -21.85 16.04
C ALA A 407 -13.35 -22.45 14.64
N VAL A 408 -12.21 -22.26 13.98
CA VAL A 408 -11.93 -22.89 12.68
C VAL A 408 -11.78 -24.40 12.81
N ALA A 409 -11.18 -24.88 13.90
CA ALA A 409 -10.92 -26.29 14.17
C ALA A 409 -12.15 -27.05 14.70
N VAL A 410 -12.81 -26.56 15.75
CA VAL A 410 -13.90 -27.29 16.45
C VAL A 410 -15.29 -26.66 16.31
N GLY A 411 -15.41 -25.56 15.55
CA GLY A 411 -16.68 -24.84 15.35
C GLY A 411 -16.97 -23.78 16.42
N ALA A 412 -17.98 -22.94 16.15
CA ALA A 412 -18.25 -21.74 16.94
C ALA A 412 -18.67 -22.01 18.39
N GLU A 413 -19.47 -23.05 18.62
CA GLU A 413 -20.04 -23.34 19.93
C GLU A 413 -18.98 -23.85 20.91
N ARG A 414 -18.24 -24.89 20.54
CA ARG A 414 -17.15 -25.44 21.37
C ARG A 414 -16.06 -24.40 21.64
N ALA A 415 -15.67 -23.64 20.61
CA ALA A 415 -14.68 -22.57 20.77
C ALA A 415 -15.14 -21.45 21.71
N ALA A 416 -16.41 -21.02 21.59
CA ALA A 416 -16.97 -20.00 22.47
C ALA A 416 -17.07 -20.49 23.93
N ASN A 417 -17.47 -21.76 24.14
CA ASN A 417 -17.56 -22.35 25.46
C ASN A 417 -16.19 -22.48 26.14
N SER A 418 -15.17 -22.95 25.42
CA SER A 418 -13.80 -23.02 25.95
C SER A 418 -13.23 -21.63 26.26
N ALA A 419 -13.41 -20.65 25.36
CA ALA A 419 -13.01 -19.27 25.63
C ALA A 419 -13.71 -18.70 26.88
N ALA A 420 -15.02 -18.95 27.04
CA ALA A 420 -15.76 -18.52 28.21
C ALA A 420 -15.29 -19.22 29.49
N ARG A 421 -14.93 -20.51 29.47
CA ARG A 421 -14.39 -21.18 30.66
C ARG A 421 -13.06 -20.56 31.11
N CYS A 422 -12.16 -20.25 30.17
CA CYS A 422 -10.80 -19.82 30.47
C CYS A 422 -10.64 -18.31 30.71
N LEU A 423 -11.49 -17.47 30.11
CA LEU A 423 -11.30 -16.00 30.13
C LEU A 423 -12.17 -15.30 31.17
N THR A 424 -11.62 -14.25 31.78
CA THR A 424 -12.41 -13.30 32.59
C THR A 424 -13.25 -12.41 31.68
N PRO A 425 -14.35 -11.81 32.18
CA PRO A 425 -15.21 -10.94 31.38
C PRO A 425 -14.45 -9.82 30.66
N GLU A 426 -13.49 -9.19 31.33
CA GLU A 426 -12.71 -8.06 30.79
C GLU A 426 -11.77 -8.50 29.67
N MET A 427 -11.10 -9.64 29.84
CA MET A 427 -10.22 -10.21 28.81
C MET A 427 -11.01 -10.69 27.60
N LEU A 428 -12.19 -11.27 27.83
CA LEU A 428 -13.08 -11.68 26.77
C LEU A 428 -13.59 -10.47 25.99
N GLU A 429 -14.00 -9.39 26.67
CA GLU A 429 -14.44 -8.16 26.00
C GLU A 429 -13.33 -7.57 25.10
N GLY A 430 -12.09 -7.51 25.61
CA GLY A 430 -10.91 -7.09 24.83
C GLY A 430 -10.71 -7.94 23.58
N ALA A 431 -10.70 -9.27 23.72
CA ALA A 431 -10.57 -10.19 22.59
C ALA A 431 -11.70 -10.04 21.56
N LEU A 432 -12.96 -9.89 22.02
CA LEU A 432 -14.14 -9.74 21.17
C LEU A 432 -14.14 -8.45 20.33
N ARG A 433 -13.48 -7.38 20.80
CA ARG A 433 -13.27 -6.13 20.04
C ARG A 433 -12.35 -6.34 18.84
N HIS A 434 -11.42 -7.29 18.94
CA HIS A 434 -10.43 -7.63 17.92
C HIS A 434 -10.78 -8.88 17.09
N LEU A 435 -11.89 -9.56 17.39
CA LEU A 435 -12.33 -10.77 16.68
C LEU A 435 -12.96 -10.46 15.31
N HIS A 436 -12.16 -9.91 14.41
CA HIS A 436 -12.54 -9.62 13.03
C HIS A 436 -11.36 -9.84 12.08
N ARG A 437 -11.67 -10.29 10.86
CA ARG A 437 -10.66 -10.74 9.88
C ARG A 437 -9.47 -9.76 9.66
N PRO A 438 -9.65 -8.43 9.56
CA PRO A 438 -8.52 -7.50 9.43
C PRO A 438 -7.54 -7.48 10.60
N ALA A 439 -7.95 -7.88 11.81
CA ALA A 439 -7.09 -7.92 13.00
C ALA A 439 -6.38 -9.27 13.20
N LEU A 440 -6.78 -10.31 12.47
CA LEU A 440 -6.21 -11.66 12.56
C LEU A 440 -5.00 -11.85 11.65
N ASP A 441 -4.21 -12.88 11.92
CA ASP A 441 -3.10 -13.27 11.04
C ASP A 441 -3.59 -13.64 9.63
N ARG A 442 -2.72 -13.49 8.62
CA ARG A 442 -3.03 -13.77 7.22
C ARG A 442 -3.28 -15.26 6.96
N ALA A 443 -2.56 -16.17 7.61
CA ALA A 443 -2.77 -17.61 7.48
C ALA A 443 -4.17 -17.97 7.98
N LEU A 444 -4.51 -17.55 9.20
CA LEU A 444 -5.85 -17.71 9.77
C LEU A 444 -6.95 -17.05 8.91
N SER A 445 -6.69 -15.85 8.38
CA SER A 445 -7.61 -15.14 7.48
C SER A 445 -7.85 -15.86 6.15
N ARG A 446 -6.97 -16.78 5.73
CA ARG A 446 -7.20 -17.67 4.57
C ARG A 446 -8.07 -18.84 4.96
N SER A 447 -7.83 -19.48 6.11
CA SER A 447 -8.66 -20.59 6.62
C SER A 447 -10.10 -20.18 6.91
N LEU A 448 -10.33 -18.89 7.17
CA LEU A 448 -11.67 -18.29 7.30
C LEU A 448 -12.35 -17.98 5.95
N ARG A 449 -11.69 -18.13 4.79
CA ARG A 449 -12.35 -17.93 3.49
C ARG A 449 -13.44 -18.99 3.29
N GLY A 450 -14.63 -18.54 2.92
CA GLY A 450 -15.80 -19.42 2.74
C GLY A 450 -16.61 -19.62 4.03
N LYS A 451 -16.02 -19.45 5.23
CA LYS A 451 -16.72 -19.57 6.52
C LYS A 451 -17.38 -18.24 6.93
N ARG A 452 -18.40 -17.81 6.18
CA ARG A 452 -19.15 -16.57 6.49
C ARG A 452 -19.91 -16.72 7.81
N GLY A 453 -19.89 -15.69 8.65
CA GLY A 453 -20.61 -15.68 9.92
C GLY A 453 -19.87 -16.32 11.10
N LEU A 454 -18.91 -17.24 10.89
CA LEU A 454 -18.24 -17.98 11.97
C LEU A 454 -17.70 -17.09 13.10
N LEU A 455 -17.02 -16.00 12.76
CA LEU A 455 -16.48 -15.08 13.77
C LEU A 455 -17.60 -14.38 14.55
N GLU A 456 -18.66 -13.95 13.89
CA GLU A 456 -19.79 -13.28 14.54
C GLU A 456 -20.56 -14.25 15.45
N ASP A 457 -20.71 -15.49 15.00
CA ASP A 457 -21.28 -16.60 15.74
C ASP A 457 -20.52 -16.91 17.03
N VAL A 458 -19.18 -16.91 16.98
CA VAL A 458 -18.32 -17.06 18.17
C VAL A 458 -18.49 -15.87 19.09
N ARG A 459 -18.52 -14.65 18.55
CA ARG A 459 -18.66 -13.42 19.35
C ARG A 459 -19.96 -13.41 20.15
N GLN A 460 -21.07 -13.72 19.51
CA GLN A 460 -22.38 -13.75 20.16
C GLN A 460 -22.45 -14.86 21.21
N ARG A 461 -21.95 -16.07 20.91
CA ARG A 461 -21.98 -17.19 21.85
C ARG A 461 -21.09 -16.96 23.07
N ALA A 462 -19.85 -16.50 22.85
CA ALA A 462 -18.92 -16.24 23.95
C ALA A 462 -19.43 -15.10 24.85
N ALA A 463 -19.98 -14.03 24.25
CA ALA A 463 -20.58 -12.93 24.99
C ALA A 463 -21.76 -13.40 25.86
N ARG A 464 -22.66 -14.23 25.30
CA ARG A 464 -23.78 -14.85 26.04
C ARG A 464 -23.29 -15.74 27.17
N ALA A 465 -22.29 -16.59 26.93
CA ALA A 465 -21.76 -17.53 27.92
C ALA A 465 -21.19 -16.83 29.17
N LYS A 466 -20.69 -15.59 29.03
CA LYS A 466 -20.20 -14.75 30.14
C LYS A 466 -21.13 -13.61 30.55
N SER A 467 -22.33 -13.54 29.98
CA SER A 467 -23.31 -12.47 30.24
C SER A 467 -22.74 -11.06 30.04
N ILE A 468 -21.96 -10.85 28.96
CA ILE A 468 -21.44 -9.55 28.54
C ILE A 468 -22.13 -9.07 27.27
N ASP A 469 -22.22 -7.75 27.08
CA ASP A 469 -22.68 -7.16 25.83
C ASP A 469 -21.65 -7.37 24.71
N VAL A 470 -22.12 -7.59 23.48
CA VAL A 470 -21.22 -7.77 22.33
C VAL A 470 -20.54 -6.43 22.02
N PRO A 471 -19.21 -6.31 22.20
CA PRO A 471 -18.54 -5.03 22.08
C PRO A 471 -18.42 -4.59 20.62
N LYS A 472 -18.26 -3.29 20.38
CA LYS A 472 -18.03 -2.76 19.03
C LYS A 472 -16.63 -3.13 18.53
N LEU A 473 -16.52 -3.47 17.25
CA LEU A 473 -15.25 -3.80 16.60
C LEU A 473 -14.35 -2.57 16.50
N VAL A 474 -13.05 -2.75 16.72
CA VAL A 474 -12.04 -1.68 16.59
C VAL A 474 -11.63 -1.50 15.12
N GLU A 475 -11.45 -0.26 14.69
CA GLU A 475 -10.89 0.04 13.37
C GLU A 475 -9.37 -0.17 13.37
N ALA A 476 -8.88 -1.21 12.68
CA ALA A 476 -7.46 -1.59 12.71
C ALA A 476 -6.49 -0.64 11.94
N ARG A 477 -6.98 0.43 11.30
CA ARG A 477 -6.20 1.23 10.34
C ARG A 477 -5.72 2.57 10.93
N ARG A 478 -4.41 2.92 10.82
CA ARG A 478 -3.87 4.24 11.28
C ARG A 478 -4.40 5.38 10.44
N VAL A 479 -4.38 5.18 9.13
CA VAL A 479 -4.64 6.25 8.15
C VAL A 479 -5.79 5.82 7.26
N SER A 480 -6.89 6.57 7.33
CA SER A 480 -7.99 6.40 6.39
C SER A 480 -7.52 6.80 4.98
N TRP A 481 -7.94 6.07 3.94
CA TRP A 481 -7.66 6.45 2.55
C TRP A 481 -8.00 7.93 2.25
N PRO A 482 -9.14 8.47 2.74
CA PRO A 482 -9.45 9.90 2.60
C PRO A 482 -8.38 10.82 3.21
N THR A 483 -7.87 10.51 4.40
CA THR A 483 -6.82 11.30 5.05
C THR A 483 -5.52 11.27 4.24
N LEU A 484 -5.14 10.10 3.71
CA LEU A 484 -3.93 10.00 2.88
C LEU A 484 -4.06 10.81 1.59
N ILE A 485 -5.21 10.74 0.91
CA ILE A 485 -5.50 11.54 -0.28
C ILE A 485 -5.47 13.03 0.05
N MET A 486 -6.03 13.44 1.19
CA MET A 486 -6.00 14.83 1.64
C MET A 486 -4.57 15.31 1.91
N VAL A 487 -3.75 14.52 2.61
CA VAL A 487 -2.34 14.86 2.90
C VAL A 487 -1.54 14.98 1.60
N ILE A 488 -1.66 14.00 0.70
CA ILE A 488 -0.99 14.03 -0.61
C ILE A 488 -1.48 15.23 -1.43
N GLY A 489 -2.79 15.46 -1.48
CA GLY A 489 -3.38 16.59 -2.19
C GLY A 489 -2.94 17.94 -1.62
N THR A 490 -2.80 18.05 -0.30
CA THR A 490 -2.30 19.26 0.37
C THR A 490 -0.82 19.48 0.07
N LEU A 491 -0.01 18.41 0.05
CA LEU A 491 1.41 18.50 -0.31
C LEU A 491 1.59 18.91 -1.77
N ILE A 492 0.78 18.35 -2.68
CA ILE A 492 0.75 18.74 -4.09
C ILE A 492 0.29 20.19 -4.24
N GLY A 493 -0.79 20.59 -3.56
CA GLY A 493 -1.32 21.95 -3.61
C GLY A 493 -0.34 22.98 -3.05
N GLY A 494 0.30 22.67 -1.92
CA GLY A 494 1.35 23.50 -1.33
C GLY A 494 2.59 23.60 -2.23
N TRP A 495 3.01 22.51 -2.87
CA TRP A 495 4.08 22.54 -3.85
C TRP A 495 3.73 23.38 -5.08
N ALA A 496 2.51 23.25 -5.61
CA ALA A 496 2.03 24.08 -6.72
C ALA A 496 2.02 25.57 -6.34
N LEU A 497 1.63 25.89 -5.10
CA LEU A 497 1.66 27.25 -4.57
C LEU A 497 3.09 27.80 -4.46
N ILE A 498 4.06 26.98 -4.04
CA ILE A 498 5.49 27.36 -4.04
C ILE A 498 5.95 27.70 -5.46
N GLY A 499 5.53 26.92 -6.47
CA GLY A 499 5.83 27.21 -7.87
C GLY A 499 5.33 28.59 -8.33
N VAL A 500 4.15 29.00 -7.86
CA VAL A 500 3.57 30.33 -8.12
C VAL A 500 4.30 31.43 -7.32
N LEU A 501 4.65 31.14 -6.06
CA LEU A 501 5.38 32.06 -5.17
C LEU A 501 6.86 32.26 -5.55
N ILE A 502 7.46 31.40 -6.38
CA ILE A 502 8.84 31.63 -6.85
C ILE A 502 8.89 32.73 -7.94
N ASP A 503 7.77 33.02 -8.60
CA ASP A 503 7.63 34.07 -9.62
C ASP A 503 7.17 35.43 -9.04
N VAL A 504 7.57 35.74 -7.79
CA VAL A 504 7.12 36.94 -7.03
C VAL A 504 7.30 38.25 -7.80
N SER A 505 8.37 38.40 -8.59
CA SER A 505 8.57 39.63 -9.37
C SER A 505 7.46 39.86 -10.41
N ARG A 506 7.01 38.80 -11.11
CA ARG A 506 5.90 38.90 -12.08
C ARG A 506 4.54 39.10 -11.38
N ALA A 507 4.37 38.52 -10.20
CA ALA A 507 3.14 38.68 -9.43
C ALA A 507 2.94 40.15 -8.97
N PHE A 508 4.01 40.83 -8.54
CA PHE A 508 3.95 42.26 -8.20
C PHE A 508 3.68 43.15 -9.42
N ASP A 509 4.32 42.88 -10.55
CA ASP A 509 4.08 43.64 -11.79
C ASP A 509 2.62 43.48 -12.27
N THR A 510 2.03 42.29 -12.10
CA THR A 510 0.63 42.02 -12.45
C THR A 510 -0.36 42.78 -11.55
N VAL A 511 -0.05 42.91 -10.25
CA VAL A 511 -0.89 43.66 -9.30
C VAL A 511 -0.81 45.17 -9.58
N ILE A 512 0.36 45.68 -9.96
CA ILE A 512 0.56 47.11 -10.26
C ILE A 512 -0.08 47.48 -11.61
N GLY A 513 -0.03 46.58 -12.59
CA GLY A 513 -0.62 46.78 -13.92
C GLY A 513 -2.10 46.42 -14.02
N ALA A 514 -2.75 46.00 -12.92
CA ALA A 514 -4.14 45.60 -12.92
C ALA A 514 -5.07 46.81 -13.11
N ASP A 515 -6.08 46.64 -13.96
CA ASP A 515 -7.17 47.59 -14.05
C ASP A 515 -8.07 47.46 -12.81
N TRP A 516 -8.03 48.49 -11.97
CA TRP A 516 -8.77 48.56 -10.71
C TRP A 516 -10.28 48.45 -10.87
N LEU A 517 -10.84 48.78 -12.05
CA LEU A 517 -12.27 48.60 -12.31
C LEU A 517 -12.65 47.12 -12.25
N TRP A 518 -11.86 46.25 -12.89
CA TRP A 518 -12.10 44.80 -12.89
C TRP A 518 -11.86 44.20 -11.50
N VAL A 519 -10.86 44.69 -10.77
CA VAL A 519 -10.61 44.29 -9.38
C VAL A 519 -11.81 44.62 -8.48
N ILE A 520 -12.37 45.83 -8.60
CA ILE A 520 -13.54 46.25 -7.84
C ILE A 520 -14.76 45.41 -8.24
N MET A 521 -14.98 45.15 -9.53
CA MET A 521 -16.08 44.29 -9.98
C MET A 521 -15.95 42.87 -9.43
N ALA A 522 -14.75 42.28 -9.46
CA ALA A 522 -14.49 40.95 -8.92
C ALA A 522 -14.75 40.92 -7.41
N LEU A 523 -14.34 41.96 -6.68
CA LEU A 523 -14.61 42.11 -5.26
C LEU A 523 -16.12 42.15 -4.98
N VAL A 524 -16.87 42.98 -5.70
CA VAL A 524 -18.33 43.10 -5.53
C VAL A 524 -19.03 41.77 -5.82
N LEU A 525 -18.70 41.10 -6.92
CA LEU A 525 -19.27 39.80 -7.29
C LEU A 525 -18.96 38.71 -6.25
N ALA A 526 -17.73 38.69 -5.72
CA ALA A 526 -17.33 37.77 -4.66
C ALA A 526 -18.12 38.00 -3.36
N GLN A 527 -18.37 39.26 -2.98
CA GLN A 527 -19.20 39.57 -1.80
C GLN A 527 -20.67 39.17 -2.00
N LEU A 528 -21.22 39.41 -3.20
CA LEU A 528 -22.59 39.02 -3.54
C LEU A 528 -22.80 37.50 -3.47
N ALA A 529 -21.76 36.69 -3.70
CA ALA A 529 -21.85 35.25 -3.56
C ALA A 529 -22.22 34.81 -2.12
N TYR A 530 -21.74 35.52 -1.10
CA TYR A 530 -22.13 35.25 0.30
C TYR A 530 -23.58 35.63 0.57
N VAL A 531 -24.06 36.72 -0.05
CA VAL A 531 -25.46 37.13 0.02
C VAL A 531 -26.35 36.03 -0.58
N ALA A 532 -25.96 35.47 -1.73
CA ALA A 532 -26.67 34.34 -2.35
C ALA A 532 -26.64 33.06 -1.48
N SER A 533 -25.52 32.76 -0.81
CA SER A 533 -25.44 31.67 0.18
C SER A 533 -26.38 31.91 1.38
N GLY A 534 -26.52 33.16 1.81
CA GLY A 534 -27.48 33.57 2.83
C GLY A 534 -28.93 33.32 2.40
N ILE A 535 -29.25 33.60 1.13
CA ILE A 535 -30.57 33.34 0.53
C ILE A 535 -30.84 31.82 0.49
N GLU A 536 -29.86 31.01 0.09
CA GLU A 536 -29.94 29.55 0.10
C GLU A 536 -30.23 29.03 1.52
N SER A 537 -29.51 29.53 2.51
CA SER A 537 -29.66 29.17 3.92
C SER A 537 -31.05 29.51 4.47
N VAL A 538 -31.60 30.68 4.14
CA VAL A 538 -32.98 31.07 4.52
C VAL A 538 -34.04 30.19 3.85
N GLY A 539 -33.76 29.69 2.64
CA GLY A 539 -34.60 28.73 1.93
C GLY A 539 -34.55 27.31 2.51
N SER A 540 -33.51 26.96 3.26
CA SER A 540 -33.28 25.61 3.79
C SER A 540 -34.13 25.23 5.02
N VAL A 541 -34.81 26.22 5.62
CA VAL A 541 -35.64 26.05 6.83
C VAL A 541 -37.02 26.68 6.61
N ALA A 542 -38.07 26.02 7.11
CA ALA A 542 -39.45 26.49 6.98
C ALA A 542 -39.72 27.79 7.78
N GLY A 543 -39.06 27.97 8.93
CA GLY A 543 -39.24 29.15 9.79
C GLY A 543 -38.57 30.44 9.29
N VAL A 544 -38.63 31.48 10.11
CA VAL A 544 -37.99 32.78 9.83
C VAL A 544 -36.55 32.78 10.34
N LEU A 545 -35.62 33.15 9.46
CA LEU A 545 -34.21 33.32 9.80
C LEU A 545 -33.82 34.79 9.55
N PRO A 546 -33.19 35.47 10.52
CA PRO A 546 -32.76 36.85 10.34
C PRO A 546 -31.65 36.92 9.29
N PHE A 547 -31.98 37.43 8.10
CA PHE A 547 -31.13 37.41 6.91
C PHE A 547 -29.70 37.91 7.17
N GLY A 548 -29.55 39.07 7.85
CA GLY A 548 -28.23 39.63 8.15
C GLY A 548 -27.35 38.71 9.00
N ARG A 549 -27.91 38.04 10.01
CA ARG A 549 -27.16 37.08 10.84
C ARG A 549 -26.82 35.81 10.06
N THR A 550 -27.72 35.36 9.20
CA THR A 550 -27.48 34.19 8.33
C THR A 550 -26.34 34.46 7.35
N THR A 551 -26.33 35.62 6.68
CA THR A 551 -25.26 36.02 5.76
C THR A 551 -23.93 36.17 6.49
N ALA A 552 -23.91 36.73 7.71
CA ALA A 552 -22.70 36.80 8.52
C ALA A 552 -22.12 35.41 8.87
N VAL A 553 -22.97 34.42 9.13
CA VAL A 553 -22.54 33.03 9.35
C VAL A 553 -21.98 32.41 8.06
N GLU A 554 -22.56 32.71 6.91
CA GLU A 554 -22.04 32.23 5.63
C GLU A 554 -20.69 32.86 5.28
N VAL A 555 -20.45 34.13 5.63
CA VAL A 555 -19.12 34.75 5.56
C VAL A 555 -18.15 34.05 6.52
N ALA A 556 -18.55 33.82 7.78
CA ALA A 556 -17.74 33.12 8.78
C ALA A 556 -17.42 31.66 8.40
N ASN A 557 -18.31 31.01 7.64
CA ASN A 557 -18.08 29.66 7.13
C ASN A 557 -16.90 29.61 6.15
N SER A 558 -16.55 30.71 5.48
CA SER A 558 -15.33 30.80 4.66
C SER A 558 -14.08 30.49 5.49
N PHE A 559 -13.99 31.05 6.70
CA PHE A 559 -12.90 30.78 7.65
C PHE A 559 -13.01 29.38 8.28
N SER A 560 -14.22 28.96 8.65
CA SER A 560 -14.45 27.63 9.23
C SER A 560 -14.07 26.51 8.25
N SER A 561 -14.31 26.74 6.96
CA SER A 561 -13.96 25.80 5.89
C SER A 561 -12.45 25.63 5.75
N LEU A 562 -11.66 26.68 5.98
CA LEU A 562 -10.20 26.61 5.94
C LEU A 562 -9.62 25.75 7.07
N ALA A 563 -10.19 25.85 8.28
CA ALA A 563 -9.69 25.13 9.45
C ALA A 563 -10.17 23.68 9.56
N GLY A 564 -11.41 23.38 9.17
CA GLY A 564 -12.02 22.07 9.40
C GLY A 564 -12.84 21.52 8.24
N GLY A 565 -12.76 22.13 7.06
CA GLY A 565 -13.42 21.67 5.84
C GLY A 565 -14.95 21.64 5.92
N THR A 566 -15.55 20.82 5.08
CA THR A 566 -17.01 20.63 5.01
C THR A 566 -17.66 20.23 6.35
N PRO A 567 -17.06 19.36 7.20
CA PRO A 567 -17.63 19.02 8.50
C PRO A 567 -17.74 20.22 9.45
N ALA A 568 -16.75 21.12 9.46
CA ALA A 568 -16.78 22.32 10.30
C ALA A 568 -17.89 23.28 9.85
N VAL A 569 -18.02 23.53 8.54
CA VAL A 569 -19.11 24.34 7.97
C VAL A 569 -20.48 23.77 8.33
N PHE A 570 -20.63 22.45 8.20
CA PHE A 570 -21.87 21.76 8.56
C PHE A 570 -22.18 21.90 10.06
N ALA A 571 -21.21 21.67 10.94
CA ALA A 571 -21.39 21.80 12.39
C ALA A 571 -21.74 23.24 12.81
N THR A 572 -21.09 24.25 12.21
CA THR A 572 -21.38 25.66 12.45
C THR A 572 -22.82 26.01 12.04
N ARG A 573 -23.29 25.56 10.87
CA ARG A 573 -24.68 25.75 10.42
C ARG A 573 -25.68 25.08 11.37
N VAL A 574 -25.44 23.83 11.76
CA VAL A 574 -26.29 23.10 12.70
C VAL A 574 -26.39 23.84 14.04
N ARG A 575 -25.25 24.28 14.60
CA ARG A 575 -25.26 25.06 15.86
C ARG A 575 -25.92 26.42 15.71
N PHE A 576 -25.78 27.09 14.57
CA PHE A 576 -26.49 28.34 14.32
C PHE A 576 -28.00 28.13 14.31
N TYR A 577 -28.50 27.11 13.60
CA TYR A 577 -29.93 26.78 13.58
C TYR A 577 -30.45 26.41 14.98
N GLN A 578 -29.69 25.64 15.77
CA GLN A 578 -30.05 25.34 17.17
C GLN A 578 -30.15 26.62 18.03
N ARG A 579 -29.21 27.56 17.88
CA ARG A 579 -29.24 28.85 18.60
C ARG A 579 -30.41 29.75 18.19
N GLN A 580 -30.98 29.54 17.01
CA GLN A 580 -32.20 30.24 16.55
C GLN A 580 -33.49 29.53 16.99
N GLY A 581 -33.40 28.46 17.79
CA GLY A 581 -34.54 27.76 18.36
C GLY A 581 -35.08 26.58 17.53
N TYR A 582 -34.34 26.13 16.50
CA TYR A 582 -34.75 24.94 15.73
C TYR A 582 -34.27 23.64 16.38
N ASP A 583 -35.13 22.61 16.32
CA ASP A 583 -34.80 21.27 16.81
C ASP A 583 -33.56 20.68 16.13
N ALA A 584 -32.82 19.86 16.86
CA ALA A 584 -31.58 19.24 16.36
C ALA A 584 -31.80 18.42 15.07
N SER A 585 -32.96 17.77 14.93
CA SER A 585 -33.33 17.04 13.70
C SER A 585 -33.50 17.99 12.51
N VAL A 586 -34.17 19.14 12.71
CA VAL A 586 -34.40 20.13 11.66
C VAL A 586 -33.07 20.77 11.26
N ALA A 587 -32.25 21.18 12.23
CA ALA A 587 -30.94 21.77 12.01
C ALA A 587 -30.00 20.85 11.20
N LEU A 588 -29.97 19.55 11.53
CA LEU A 588 -29.18 18.54 10.81
C LEU A 588 -29.70 18.36 9.38
N SER A 589 -31.02 18.26 9.22
CA SER A 589 -31.66 18.06 7.92
C SER A 589 -31.42 19.25 6.98
N SER A 590 -31.55 20.49 7.47
CA SER A 590 -31.32 21.71 6.68
C SER A 590 -29.89 21.84 6.19
N GLY A 591 -28.89 21.52 7.03
CA GLY A 591 -27.49 21.48 6.60
C GLY A 591 -27.24 20.45 5.48
N ALA A 592 -27.90 19.29 5.55
CA ALA A 592 -27.79 18.23 4.56
C ALA A 592 -28.52 18.58 3.24
N ILE A 593 -29.71 19.19 3.33
CA ILE A 593 -30.50 19.69 2.20
C ILE A 593 -29.69 20.72 1.42
N MET A 594 -29.13 21.69 2.12
CA MET A 594 -28.32 22.76 1.52
C MET A 594 -27.10 22.20 0.80
N SER A 595 -26.39 21.25 1.40
CA SER A 595 -25.27 20.57 0.74
C SER A 595 -25.73 19.79 -0.50
N THR A 596 -26.89 19.12 -0.43
CA THR A 596 -27.43 18.33 -1.55
C THR A 596 -27.86 19.20 -2.72
N VAL A 597 -28.64 20.27 -2.47
CA VAL A 597 -29.05 21.24 -3.50
C VAL A 597 -27.82 21.89 -4.13
N SER A 598 -26.81 22.19 -3.31
CA SER A 598 -25.53 22.63 -3.80
C SER A 598 -24.90 21.65 -4.81
N TRP A 599 -24.73 20.37 -4.47
CA TRP A 599 -24.20 19.39 -5.43
C TRP A 599 -25.03 19.25 -6.70
N ILE A 600 -26.37 19.33 -6.59
CA ILE A 600 -27.27 19.32 -7.75
C ILE A 600 -27.00 20.52 -8.66
N ALA A 601 -26.95 21.72 -8.10
CA ALA A 601 -26.74 22.92 -8.90
C ALA A 601 -25.29 23.02 -9.46
N ILE A 602 -24.27 22.44 -8.81
CA ILE A 602 -22.96 22.18 -9.46
C ILE A 602 -23.17 21.32 -10.69
N GLY A 603 -23.79 20.15 -10.51
CA GLY A 603 -23.96 19.17 -11.58
C GLY A 603 -24.75 19.71 -12.76
N VAL A 604 -25.83 20.46 -12.50
CA VAL A 604 -26.66 21.10 -13.52
C VAL A 604 -25.88 22.19 -14.25
N LEU A 605 -25.25 23.14 -13.54
CA LEU A 605 -24.45 24.18 -14.21
C LEU A 605 -23.30 23.57 -15.01
N PHE A 606 -22.67 22.52 -14.49
CA PHE A 606 -21.63 21.78 -15.18
C PHE A 606 -22.16 21.16 -16.48
N LEU A 607 -23.25 20.40 -16.42
CA LEU A 607 -23.89 19.82 -17.61
C LEU A 607 -24.33 20.88 -18.61
N CYS A 608 -24.94 21.97 -18.15
CA CYS A 608 -25.34 23.10 -18.98
C CYS A 608 -24.15 23.80 -19.62
N SER A 609 -22.96 23.79 -18.99
CA SER A 609 -21.74 24.38 -19.55
C SER A 609 -21.07 23.53 -20.63
N LEU A 610 -21.30 22.20 -20.66
CA LEU A 610 -20.66 21.30 -21.62
C LEU A 610 -20.95 21.63 -23.09
N PRO A 611 -22.20 21.97 -23.51
CA PRO A 611 -22.47 22.37 -24.89
C PRO A 611 -21.78 23.67 -25.30
N PHE A 612 -21.70 24.65 -24.38
CA PHE A 612 -21.01 25.91 -24.63
C PHE A 612 -19.50 25.69 -24.72
N ALA A 613 -18.95 24.82 -23.87
CA ALA A 613 -17.55 24.44 -23.92
C ALA A 613 -17.19 23.69 -25.21
N TRP A 614 -18.11 22.88 -25.77
CA TRP A 614 -17.90 22.13 -27.02
C TRP A 614 -17.71 23.05 -28.24
N GLY A 615 -18.39 24.20 -28.28
CA GLY A 615 -18.30 25.17 -29.38
C GLY A 615 -17.03 26.04 -29.36
N SER A 616 -16.36 26.16 -28.21
CA SER A 616 -15.13 26.97 -28.03
C SER A 616 -13.85 26.13 -27.95
N ILE A 617 -13.90 24.83 -28.27
CA ILE A 617 -12.71 23.98 -28.32
C ILE A 617 -11.98 24.26 -29.63
N HIS A 618 -11.14 25.30 -29.65
CA HIS A 618 -10.12 25.44 -30.69
C HIS A 618 -9.11 24.29 -30.52
N LEU A 619 -9.21 23.27 -31.38
CA LEU A 619 -8.31 22.11 -31.44
C LEU A 619 -6.95 22.45 -32.08
N GLU A 620 -6.71 23.71 -32.45
CA GLU A 620 -5.41 24.19 -32.92
C GLU A 620 -4.58 24.69 -31.74
N ALA A 621 -3.85 23.78 -31.12
CA ALA A 621 -2.83 24.12 -30.13
C ALA A 621 -1.64 24.80 -30.83
N THR A 622 -1.59 26.12 -30.82
CA THR A 622 -0.31 26.83 -30.96
C THR A 622 0.41 26.83 -29.60
N PRO A 623 1.73 26.54 -29.52
CA PRO A 623 2.43 26.22 -28.27
C PRO A 623 2.73 27.39 -27.33
N GLU A 624 2.08 28.55 -27.50
CA GLU A 624 2.52 29.82 -26.88
C GLU A 624 1.57 30.39 -25.82
N SER A 625 0.37 29.83 -25.58
CA SER A 625 -0.53 30.32 -24.52
C SER A 625 -0.55 29.41 -23.29
N GLY A 626 -0.12 29.97 -22.15
CA GLY A 626 0.13 29.26 -20.89
C GLY A 626 -1.12 28.76 -20.15
N GLY A 627 -0.89 27.81 -19.23
CA GLY A 627 -1.74 27.47 -18.09
C GLY A 627 -3.08 26.77 -18.37
N ASN A 628 -3.97 27.39 -19.15
CA ASN A 628 -5.39 27.05 -19.19
C ASN A 628 -5.71 25.80 -20.04
N ALA A 629 -4.96 25.53 -21.12
CA ALA A 629 -5.23 24.38 -21.99
C ALA A 629 -5.02 23.01 -21.29
N LYS A 630 -4.06 22.90 -20.37
CA LYS A 630 -3.80 21.66 -19.61
C LYS A 630 -4.93 21.34 -18.61
N LEU A 631 -5.49 22.37 -17.98
CA LEU A 631 -6.55 22.23 -16.99
C LEU A 631 -7.87 21.80 -17.66
N VAL A 632 -8.16 22.33 -18.86
CA VAL A 632 -9.29 21.92 -19.69
C VAL A 632 -9.20 20.45 -20.11
N TRP A 633 -8.02 19.95 -20.53
CA TRP A 633 -7.83 18.53 -20.87
C TRP A 633 -7.97 17.59 -19.67
N ILE A 634 -7.52 18.01 -18.48
CA ILE A 634 -7.69 17.21 -17.24
C ILE A 634 -9.17 17.15 -16.84
N ILE A 635 -9.91 18.27 -16.94
CA ILE A 635 -11.34 18.30 -16.68
C ILE A 635 -12.08 17.43 -17.71
N LEU A 636 -11.75 17.54 -19.00
CA LEU A 636 -12.36 16.72 -20.06
C LEU A 636 -12.09 15.22 -19.86
N ALA A 637 -10.86 14.84 -19.51
CA ALA A 637 -10.51 13.45 -19.21
C ALA A 637 -11.26 12.91 -17.98
N LEU A 638 -11.41 13.73 -16.93
CA LEU A 638 -12.19 13.38 -15.75
C LEU A 638 -13.67 13.18 -16.10
N VAL A 639 -14.24 14.04 -16.94
CA VAL A 639 -15.63 13.92 -17.42
C VAL A 639 -15.83 12.63 -18.20
N VAL A 640 -14.93 12.33 -19.14
CA VAL A 640 -14.98 11.10 -19.95
C VAL A 640 -14.86 9.87 -19.05
N VAL A 641 -13.98 9.88 -18.06
CA VAL A 641 -13.83 8.77 -17.10
C VAL A 641 -15.08 8.60 -16.23
N VAL A 642 -15.67 9.70 -15.74
CA VAL A 642 -16.90 9.65 -14.94
C VAL A 642 -18.09 9.19 -15.79
N ALA A 643 -18.20 9.66 -17.03
CA ALA A 643 -19.24 9.25 -17.98
C ALA A 643 -19.08 7.77 -18.39
N ALA A 644 -17.85 7.32 -18.64
CA ALA A 644 -17.54 5.93 -18.92
C ALA A 644 -17.81 5.03 -17.70
N ALA A 645 -17.46 5.47 -16.49
CA ALA A 645 -17.75 4.75 -15.25
C ALA A 645 -19.26 4.67 -14.97
N ALA A 646 -20.01 5.76 -15.21
CA ALA A 646 -21.46 5.77 -15.12
C ALA A 646 -22.12 4.88 -16.17
N GLY A 647 -21.66 4.95 -17.42
CA GLY A 647 -22.09 4.08 -18.52
C GLY A 647 -21.82 2.61 -18.24
N LEU A 648 -20.63 2.28 -17.71
CA LEU A 648 -20.25 0.92 -17.32
C LEU A 648 -21.08 0.41 -16.14
N ALA A 649 -21.37 1.27 -15.16
CA ALA A 649 -22.23 0.94 -14.02
C ALA A 649 -23.69 0.69 -14.43
N LEU A 650 -24.17 1.36 -15.47
CA LEU A 650 -25.51 1.17 -16.04
C LEU A 650 -25.58 -0.03 -16.99
N ALA A 651 -24.51 -0.31 -17.74
CA ALA A 651 -24.43 -1.42 -18.71
C ALA A 651 -24.24 -2.79 -18.05
N VAL A 652 -23.53 -2.86 -16.92
CA VAL A 652 -23.22 -4.14 -16.24
C VAL A 652 -24.29 -4.46 -15.18
N PRO A 653 -25.07 -5.55 -15.31
CA PRO A 653 -26.21 -5.83 -14.44
C PRO A 653 -25.84 -6.08 -12.97
N ARG A 654 -24.62 -6.57 -12.70
CA ARG A 654 -24.10 -6.75 -11.33
C ARG A 654 -23.72 -5.41 -10.67
N LEU A 655 -23.14 -4.48 -11.42
CA LEU A 655 -22.82 -3.14 -10.94
C LEU A 655 -24.09 -2.31 -10.76
N ARG A 656 -25.09 -2.48 -11.63
CA ARG A 656 -26.41 -1.86 -11.48
C ARG A 656 -27.11 -2.27 -10.19
N ARG A 657 -27.07 -3.57 -9.82
CA ARG A 657 -27.64 -4.04 -8.55
C ARG A 657 -26.89 -3.48 -7.34
N LEU A 658 -25.56 -3.49 -7.37
CA LEU A 658 -24.73 -2.91 -6.29
C LEU A 658 -24.89 -1.38 -6.15
N ALA A 659 -24.94 -0.67 -7.28
CA ALA A 659 -25.20 0.76 -7.32
C ALA A 659 -26.62 1.07 -6.82
N ALA A 660 -27.62 0.30 -7.24
CA ALA A 660 -29.00 0.45 -6.76
C ALA A 660 -29.10 0.15 -5.25
N GLU A 661 -28.50 -0.93 -4.75
CA GLU A 661 -28.49 -1.27 -3.32
C GLU A 661 -27.86 -0.17 -2.47
N LYS A 662 -26.81 0.50 -2.98
CA LYS A 662 -26.08 1.54 -2.23
C LYS A 662 -26.63 2.96 -2.45
N ALA A 663 -27.23 3.24 -3.61
CA ALA A 663 -27.79 4.54 -3.96
C ALA A 663 -29.25 4.68 -3.48
N ARG A 664 -30.05 3.61 -3.51
CA ARG A 664 -31.46 3.63 -3.07
C ARG A 664 -31.67 4.16 -1.64
N PRO A 665 -30.90 3.76 -0.61
CA PRO A 665 -31.04 4.36 0.72
C PRO A 665 -30.68 5.85 0.71
N LYS A 666 -29.60 6.25 0.04
CA LYS A 666 -29.18 7.66 -0.04
C LYS A 666 -30.20 8.54 -0.78
N VAL A 667 -30.75 8.05 -1.88
CA VAL A 667 -31.78 8.75 -2.67
C VAL A 667 -33.08 8.84 -1.88
N ARG A 668 -33.46 7.79 -1.14
CA ARG A 668 -34.63 7.81 -0.26
C ARG A 668 -34.47 8.83 0.87
N ASP A 669 -33.29 8.90 1.48
CA ASP A 669 -33.00 9.85 2.56
C ASP A 669 -32.97 11.29 2.02
N ILE A 670 -32.37 11.53 0.86
CA ILE A 670 -32.42 12.83 0.16
C ILE A 670 -33.87 13.23 -0.15
N TRP A 671 -34.67 12.30 -0.67
CA TRP A 671 -36.07 12.55 -1.01
C TRP A 671 -36.93 12.80 0.23
N ALA A 672 -36.73 12.03 1.31
CA ALA A 672 -37.42 12.21 2.57
C ALA A 672 -37.10 13.57 3.21
N ASN A 673 -35.86 14.06 3.07
CA ASN A 673 -35.44 15.37 3.57
C ASN A 673 -35.87 16.54 2.66
N LEU A 674 -36.02 16.34 1.35
CA LEU A 674 -36.50 17.37 0.41
C LEU A 674 -38.03 17.54 0.43
N ARG A 675 -38.77 16.47 0.69
CA ARG A 675 -40.25 16.46 0.66
C ARG A 675 -40.93 17.57 1.50
N PRO A 676 -40.44 17.93 2.71
CA PRO A 676 -41.00 19.01 3.52
C PRO A 676 -40.65 20.42 3.03
N VAL A 677 -39.60 20.58 2.22
CA VAL A 677 -39.21 21.88 1.66
C VAL A 677 -40.00 22.19 0.38
N VAL A 678 -40.29 21.15 -0.41
CA VAL A 678 -41.10 21.23 -1.64
C VAL A 678 -42.52 21.73 -1.37
N SER A 679 -43.07 21.55 -0.16
CA SER A 679 -44.40 22.06 0.21
C SER A 679 -44.48 23.59 0.34
N SER A 680 -43.36 24.32 0.22
CA SER A 680 -43.34 25.78 0.24
C SER A 680 -42.63 26.34 -1.01
N PRO A 681 -43.37 26.74 -2.06
CA PRO A 681 -42.78 27.12 -3.36
C PRO A 681 -41.82 28.31 -3.23
N ARG A 682 -42.12 29.26 -2.34
CA ARG A 682 -41.26 30.42 -2.07
C ARG A 682 -39.91 30.02 -1.46
N LYS A 683 -39.88 29.06 -0.53
CA LYS A 683 -38.63 28.62 0.10
C LYS A 683 -37.78 27.77 -0.83
N LEU A 684 -38.42 26.96 -1.67
CA LEU A 684 -37.74 26.21 -2.71
C LEU A 684 -37.06 27.14 -3.73
N VAL A 685 -37.73 28.23 -4.14
CA VAL A 685 -37.12 29.25 -5.01
C VAL A 685 -35.93 29.93 -4.33
N LEU A 686 -36.02 30.27 -3.04
CA LEU A 686 -34.89 30.84 -2.30
C LEU A 686 -33.71 29.86 -2.18
N LEU A 687 -34.00 28.59 -1.87
CA LEU A 687 -33.00 27.54 -1.72
C LEU A 687 -32.28 27.26 -3.05
N VAL A 688 -33.03 26.98 -4.10
CA VAL A 688 -32.47 26.67 -5.43
C VAL A 688 -31.84 27.92 -6.04
N GLY A 689 -32.56 29.04 -6.03
CA GLY A 689 -32.09 30.31 -6.59
C GLY A 689 -30.83 30.84 -5.89
N GLY A 690 -30.76 30.73 -4.56
CA GLY A 690 -29.55 31.08 -3.80
C GLY A 690 -28.35 30.21 -4.20
N SER A 691 -28.54 28.90 -4.31
CA SER A 691 -27.47 27.96 -4.67
C SER A 691 -26.94 28.16 -6.11
N PHE A 692 -27.84 28.38 -7.07
CA PHE A 692 -27.44 28.71 -8.45
C PHE A 692 -26.82 30.10 -8.54
N GLY A 693 -27.42 31.09 -7.87
CA GLY A 693 -26.93 32.47 -7.84
C GLY A 693 -25.52 32.57 -7.26
N GLN A 694 -25.24 31.87 -6.15
CA GLN A 694 -23.91 31.82 -5.55
C GLN A 694 -22.87 31.30 -6.54
N ARG A 695 -23.16 30.21 -7.25
CA ARG A 695 -22.21 29.63 -8.23
C ARG A 695 -21.98 30.50 -9.44
N LEU A 696 -23.05 31.11 -9.96
CA LEU A 696 -22.95 32.03 -11.08
C LEU A 696 -22.14 33.27 -10.70
N LEU A 697 -22.37 33.85 -9.52
CA LEU A 697 -21.61 35.00 -9.02
C LEU A 697 -20.13 34.66 -8.84
N VAL A 698 -19.80 33.48 -8.31
CA VAL A 698 -18.40 33.01 -8.23
C VAL A 698 -17.80 32.82 -9.62
N ALA A 699 -18.54 32.22 -10.56
CA ALA A 699 -18.06 32.04 -11.93
C ALA A 699 -17.85 33.39 -12.65
N MET A 700 -18.74 34.36 -12.45
CA MET A 700 -18.61 35.71 -12.98
C MET A 700 -17.42 36.45 -12.36
N ALA A 701 -17.23 36.35 -11.03
CA ALA A 701 -16.06 36.93 -10.36
C ALA A 701 -14.76 36.37 -10.93
N LEU A 702 -14.73 35.05 -11.19
CA LEU A 702 -13.59 34.39 -11.82
C LEU A 702 -13.37 34.87 -13.26
N SER A 703 -14.46 35.04 -14.03
CA SER A 703 -14.41 35.54 -15.40
C SER A 703 -13.92 36.99 -15.52
N VAL A 704 -14.22 37.82 -14.52
CA VAL A 704 -13.76 39.22 -14.42
C VAL A 704 -12.29 39.30 -13.96
N SER A 705 -11.77 38.23 -13.35
CA SER A 705 -10.39 38.12 -12.85
C SER A 705 -9.42 37.46 -13.85
N LEU A 706 -9.93 36.98 -14.99
CA LEU A 706 -9.18 36.40 -16.10
C LEU A 706 -8.93 37.48 -17.16
#